data_AF-A0A9D4U606-F1
#
_entry.id   AF-A0A9D4U606-F1
#
_cell.length_a   1.000
_cell.length_b   1.000
_cell.length_c   1.000
_cell.angle_alpha   90.00
_cell.angle_beta   90.00
_cell.angle_gamma   90.00
#
_symmetry.space_group_name_H-M   'P 1'
#
loop_
_entity.id
_entity.type
_entity.pdbx_description
1 polymer ?
#
loop_
_entity_poly.entity_id
_entity_poly.type
_entity_poly.pdbx_seq_one_letter_code
_entity_poly.pdbx_strand_id
1 'polypeptide(L)'
;MKRYMELICGPEEPHKLLSIASFHRSHSVPIATDSSKFSSSVPLFSSHPLKASSSSMSIVSSAEMPRDFHAERSDEIDSEPPIASSSSSSSSHNEHVKACKTLKTSRVSFSDMSMARRKYQRDLLRTDSADGDSLVLAAVDMGTNSFHIVVAEVNCDGDFQVLDSEKEHVRLGSGSTLSVIMPEAEARAFEAMKRFKMLACAYNASLRVVATAAVREAGNRGSFLSNMLEKVGVKIEVLSGREEACLIYRGVLQALPVYDKLVLVVDIGGGSTEVVVGVAGRPIYAASMKLGHLHLTDLYLGGGNDIIVKGQLDDVRKHARRVLRESGVIDSVRNAGFELAIGSSGTIETIEQIVNQEFAGDCATLLIAEQSQLGLCGFREREFTRDELAVVVRKLSKVKNNEQRAKVFGLPPKRAAVLVAGAVVLEEIFVALDIHKMRVSPYALREGVIVDTLSKTCKNYKFTPNVRWSSVVSLARRFYESHRLVSAAHSAHLALDILTGLRMNTISSGTDHVSEVVSLLDETDTELLEASVTLHAVGMCIGFRDYHKHSHYLIKNNDILVGYSPVEVKIMALLAKYHRKKIPSKRDEDFTHLSAEAQVKTRVLCAIIRVAVALNRCHTSAVKAVHVIHKSDECVLVIVPSEDPSTKRLHDVSLELWAAQDKLDLFEKVFKCKASIVVADHSDENAFKVDDLSDQLS
;
A
#
# COMPACT_ATOMS: atom_id res chain seq x y z
N MET A 1 -17.88 6.59 -24.72
CA MET A 1 -18.84 5.77 -23.93
C MET A 1 -18.96 4.32 -24.42
N LYS A 2 -19.31 4.05 -25.70
CA LYS A 2 -19.40 2.65 -26.22
C LYS A 2 -18.10 1.85 -26.12
N ARG A 3 -16.97 2.48 -26.46
CA ARG A 3 -15.60 1.94 -26.27
C ARG A 3 -15.15 1.77 -24.80
N TYR A 4 -15.83 2.45 -23.87
CA TYR A 4 -15.58 2.34 -22.43
C TYR A 4 -16.35 1.14 -21.84
N MET A 5 -17.52 0.82 -22.39
CA MET A 5 -18.32 -0.36 -22.02
C MET A 5 -17.70 -1.66 -22.55
N GLU A 6 -17.10 -1.66 -23.74
CA GLU A 6 -16.39 -2.84 -24.31
C GLU A 6 -15.15 -3.26 -23.49
N LEU A 7 -14.57 -2.33 -22.71
CA LEU A 7 -13.37 -2.56 -21.88
C LEU A 7 -13.67 -3.17 -20.50
N ILE A 8 -14.93 -3.13 -20.06
CA ILE A 8 -15.34 -3.58 -18.71
C ILE A 8 -15.93 -5.00 -18.74
N CYS A 9 -16.55 -5.44 -19.85
CA CYS A 9 -17.38 -6.65 -19.83
C CYS A 9 -16.82 -7.91 -20.51
N GLY A 10 -15.66 -7.88 -21.18
CA GLY A 10 -15.14 -9.08 -21.86
C GLY A 10 -16.04 -9.59 -23.01
N PRO A 11 -15.60 -10.59 -23.80
CA PRO A 11 -16.20 -10.91 -25.07
C PRO A 11 -17.26 -12.02 -24.93
N GLU A 12 -18.42 -11.72 -24.34
CA GLU A 12 -19.60 -12.57 -24.50
C GLU A 12 -20.84 -11.75 -24.90
N GLU A 13 -21.34 -12.06 -26.11
CA GLU A 13 -22.62 -11.71 -26.74
C GLU A 13 -23.11 -10.25 -26.73
N PRO A 14 -22.79 -9.44 -27.76
CA PRO A 14 -23.29 -8.07 -27.94
C PRO A 14 -24.79 -7.95 -28.28
N HIS A 15 -25.53 -9.06 -28.45
CA HIS A 15 -26.86 -9.05 -29.06
C HIS A 15 -28.06 -9.08 -28.09
N LYS A 16 -27.85 -9.15 -26.77
CA LYS A 16 -28.95 -9.17 -25.78
C LYS A 16 -29.25 -7.84 -25.08
N LEU A 17 -28.46 -6.79 -25.28
CA LEU A 17 -28.62 -5.51 -24.55
C LEU A 17 -29.40 -4.42 -25.32
N LEU A 18 -29.83 -4.68 -26.55
CA LEU A 18 -30.63 -3.72 -27.34
C LEU A 18 -32.15 -3.86 -27.15
N SER A 19 -32.64 -4.78 -26.32
CA SER A 19 -34.09 -4.93 -26.05
C SER A 19 -34.58 -4.26 -24.76
N ILE A 20 -33.71 -3.64 -23.96
CA ILE A 20 -34.09 -3.05 -22.65
C ILE A 20 -34.29 -1.52 -22.72
N ALA A 21 -34.00 -0.89 -23.85
CA ALA A 21 -34.12 0.57 -24.01
C ALA A 21 -35.49 1.07 -24.50
N SER A 22 -36.51 0.22 -24.64
CA SER A 22 -37.80 0.61 -25.24
C SER A 22 -39.05 0.36 -24.38
N PHE A 23 -38.93 0.05 -23.09
CA PHE A 23 -40.08 -0.10 -22.20
C PHE A 23 -39.90 0.65 -20.89
N HIS A 24 -40.25 1.95 -20.89
CA HIS A 24 -40.99 2.61 -19.80
C HIS A 24 -41.32 4.06 -20.18
N ARG A 25 -42.40 4.22 -20.94
CA ARG A 25 -43.28 5.40 -20.87
C ARG A 25 -44.67 4.91 -20.48
N SER A 26 -45.32 5.66 -19.60
CA SER A 26 -46.70 5.56 -19.12
C SER A 26 -47.04 4.34 -18.25
N HIS A 27 -47.31 4.56 -16.96
CA HIS A 27 -48.67 4.63 -16.42
C HIS A 27 -48.63 5.08 -14.94
N SER A 28 -49.68 5.78 -14.56
CA SER A 28 -49.85 6.57 -13.34
C SER A 28 -50.77 5.85 -12.33
N VAL A 29 -50.56 6.12 -11.02
CA VAL A 29 -51.57 6.27 -9.92
C VAL A 29 -52.03 4.95 -9.19
N PRO A 30 -52.35 4.92 -7.86
CA PRO A 30 -51.72 5.54 -6.68
C PRO A 30 -51.82 4.72 -5.31
N ILE A 31 -51.21 5.25 -4.24
CA ILE A 31 -51.58 5.23 -2.78
C ILE A 31 -51.83 3.89 -2.02
N ALA A 32 -51.09 3.70 -0.91
CA ALA A 32 -51.66 3.53 0.44
C ALA A 32 -50.59 3.66 1.53
N THR A 33 -50.72 4.73 2.33
CA THR A 33 -50.13 4.93 3.65
C THR A 33 -50.76 3.97 4.66
N ASP A 34 -49.98 3.39 5.55
CA ASP A 34 -50.49 3.24 6.92
C ASP A 34 -49.38 3.27 7.98
N SER A 35 -49.73 3.91 9.08
CA SER A 35 -48.88 4.20 10.22
C SER A 35 -49.52 3.64 11.48
N SER A 36 -48.66 3.31 12.46
CA SER A 36 -48.91 3.28 13.91
C SER A 36 -49.05 1.93 14.63
N LYS A 37 -48.41 1.94 15.82
CA LYS A 37 -48.54 1.07 17.01
C LYS A 37 -47.70 -0.22 16.96
N PHE A 38 -46.75 -0.48 17.87
CA PHE A 38 -46.94 -0.58 19.32
C PHE A 38 -45.61 -0.48 20.11
N SER A 39 -45.76 -0.14 21.38
CA SER A 39 -44.76 0.19 22.40
C SER A 39 -44.18 -1.03 23.15
N SER A 40 -43.06 -0.75 23.85
CA SER A 40 -42.65 -1.24 25.17
C SER A 40 -42.41 -2.75 25.39
N SER A 41 -41.20 -3.14 25.80
CA SER A 41 -40.83 -3.24 27.23
C SER A 41 -39.52 -4.02 27.44
N VAL A 42 -38.63 -3.44 28.24
CA VAL A 42 -37.42 -4.03 28.86
C VAL A 42 -37.83 -4.94 30.02
N PRO A 43 -37.01 -5.94 30.41
CA PRO A 43 -36.49 -5.90 31.78
C PRO A 43 -34.99 -6.23 31.92
N LEU A 44 -34.36 -5.42 32.77
CA LEU A 44 -33.09 -5.62 33.49
C LEU A 44 -33.30 -6.55 34.68
N PHE A 45 -32.32 -7.40 35.02
CA PHE A 45 -31.91 -7.86 36.37
C PHE A 45 -30.61 -8.70 36.17
N SER A 46 -29.40 -8.15 36.33
CA SER A 46 -28.55 -7.99 37.54
C SER A 46 -28.08 -9.29 38.23
N SER A 47 -26.75 -9.44 38.29
CA SER A 47 -25.87 -9.91 39.41
C SER A 47 -26.33 -11.09 40.27
N HIS A 48 -25.53 -12.12 40.60
CA HIS A 48 -24.12 -12.17 40.98
C HIS A 48 -23.64 -13.65 41.09
N PRO A 49 -22.33 -13.91 41.34
CA PRO A 49 -21.62 -15.17 41.06
C PRO A 49 -21.52 -16.10 42.28
N LEU A 50 -21.00 -17.33 42.11
CA LEU A 50 -19.91 -17.94 42.93
C LEU A 50 -19.64 -19.43 42.58
N LYS A 51 -18.34 -19.71 42.37
CA LYS A 51 -17.51 -20.87 42.80
C LYS A 51 -17.92 -22.33 42.55
N ALA A 52 -17.14 -22.95 41.66
CA ALA A 52 -16.17 -24.04 41.90
C ALA A 52 -16.52 -25.24 42.81
N SER A 53 -16.49 -26.44 42.22
CA SER A 53 -15.90 -27.70 42.73
C SER A 53 -16.04 -28.75 41.60
N SER A 54 -14.96 -29.19 40.94
CA SER A 54 -14.01 -30.25 41.29
C SER A 54 -14.58 -31.68 41.20
N SER A 55 -13.75 -32.56 40.59
CA SER A 55 -13.78 -34.04 40.59
C SER A 55 -14.78 -34.71 39.63
N SER A 56 -14.51 -35.84 38.97
CA SER A 56 -13.33 -36.58 38.50
C SER A 56 -13.89 -37.89 37.89
N MET A 57 -13.34 -38.31 36.76
CA MET A 57 -13.18 -39.69 36.26
C MET A 57 -14.19 -40.81 36.62
N SER A 58 -14.77 -41.45 35.59
CA SER A 58 -14.62 -42.87 35.20
C SER A 58 -15.66 -43.21 34.11
N ILE A 59 -15.26 -43.54 32.88
CA ILE A 59 -15.10 -44.89 32.31
C ILE A 59 -16.33 -45.80 32.55
N VAL A 60 -17.02 -46.22 31.47
CA VAL A 60 -17.23 -47.63 31.05
C VAL A 60 -17.99 -47.69 29.70
N SER A 61 -17.31 -48.32 28.74
CA SER A 61 -17.68 -49.22 27.63
C SER A 61 -19.02 -49.19 26.85
N SER A 62 -18.80 -49.34 25.53
CA SER A 62 -19.26 -50.42 24.62
C SER A 62 -20.63 -50.36 23.92
N ALA A 63 -20.56 -50.91 22.69
CA ALA A 63 -21.62 -51.38 21.78
C ALA A 63 -22.34 -50.28 20.98
N GLU A 64 -22.58 -50.38 19.67
CA GLU A 64 -22.51 -51.49 18.72
C GLU A 64 -22.60 -50.92 17.29
N MET A 65 -21.91 -51.54 16.34
CA MET A 65 -22.17 -51.40 14.90
C MET A 65 -23.37 -52.26 14.49
N PRO A 66 -23.96 -52.00 13.31
CA PRO A 66 -23.91 -53.05 12.30
C PRO A 66 -23.46 -52.57 10.90
N ARG A 67 -22.53 -53.36 10.36
CA ARG A 67 -22.34 -53.85 8.98
C ARG A 67 -23.66 -54.25 8.29
N ASP A 68 -23.84 -54.43 6.98
CA ASP A 68 -23.05 -54.56 5.74
C ASP A 68 -24.09 -54.38 4.59
N PHE A 69 -23.68 -54.08 3.34
CA PHE A 69 -24.11 -54.86 2.16
C PHE A 69 -23.27 -54.55 0.90
N HIS A 70 -22.90 -55.65 0.23
CA HIS A 70 -22.09 -55.88 -0.99
C HIS A 70 -22.45 -55.01 -2.22
N ALA A 71 -21.54 -54.55 -3.10
CA ALA A 71 -20.52 -55.20 -3.95
C ALA A 71 -21.09 -55.99 -5.15
N GLU A 72 -20.84 -55.50 -6.37
CA GLU A 72 -20.79 -56.32 -7.61
C GLU A 72 -19.82 -55.69 -8.63
N ARG A 73 -19.04 -56.56 -9.28
CA ARG A 73 -18.03 -56.36 -10.33
C ARG A 73 -18.63 -56.75 -11.68
N SER A 74 -18.10 -56.22 -12.79
CA SER A 74 -17.44 -57.02 -13.84
C SER A 74 -16.92 -56.16 -15.01
N ASP A 75 -15.78 -56.61 -15.54
CA ASP A 75 -14.98 -56.10 -16.65
C ASP A 75 -15.61 -56.28 -18.03
N GLU A 76 -15.18 -55.48 -19.02
CA GLU A 76 -15.01 -55.94 -20.41
C GLU A 76 -13.94 -55.12 -21.16
N ILE A 77 -13.14 -55.84 -21.95
CA ILE A 77 -11.94 -55.45 -22.69
C ILE A 77 -12.25 -55.54 -24.19
N ASP A 78 -11.73 -54.60 -24.99
CA ASP A 78 -10.99 -54.78 -26.28
C ASP A 78 -11.30 -53.78 -27.41
N SER A 79 -10.20 -53.46 -28.13
CA SER A 79 -10.05 -53.00 -29.53
C SER A 79 -9.77 -51.50 -29.84
N GLU A 80 -8.48 -51.19 -29.97
CA GLU A 80 -7.89 -50.26 -30.98
C GLU A 80 -8.03 -50.85 -32.41
N PRO A 81 -8.00 -50.10 -33.55
CA PRO A 81 -6.89 -49.19 -33.99
C PRO A 81 -7.36 -48.04 -34.96
N PRO A 82 -6.52 -47.36 -35.80
CA PRO A 82 -5.08 -47.06 -35.78
C PRO A 82 -4.75 -45.54 -35.88
N ILE A 83 -3.46 -45.26 -35.73
CA ILE A 83 -2.72 -44.00 -35.89
C ILE A 83 -2.95 -43.33 -37.26
N ALA A 84 -3.28 -42.03 -37.25
CA ALA A 84 -3.02 -41.11 -38.36
C ALA A 84 -2.58 -39.73 -37.84
N SER A 85 -1.43 -39.31 -38.31
CA SER A 85 -0.77 -38.03 -38.09
C SER A 85 -1.56 -36.83 -38.64
N SER A 86 -1.77 -35.79 -37.84
CA SER A 86 -1.80 -34.41 -38.35
C SER A 86 -1.70 -33.39 -37.22
N SER A 87 -0.63 -32.60 -37.30
CA SER A 87 -0.45 -31.29 -36.70
C SER A 87 -1.69 -30.39 -36.80
N SER A 88 -2.17 -29.85 -35.67
CA SER A 88 -2.69 -28.48 -35.55
C SER A 88 -3.33 -28.22 -34.16
N SER A 89 -2.74 -27.32 -33.37
CA SER A 89 -3.48 -26.41 -32.48
C SER A 89 -2.53 -25.41 -31.82
N SER A 90 -1.95 -24.53 -32.63
CA SER A 90 -1.32 -23.28 -32.19
C SER A 90 -2.29 -22.11 -32.41
N SER A 91 -3.40 -22.07 -31.67
CA SER A 91 -4.36 -20.96 -31.79
C SER A 91 -4.70 -20.23 -30.49
N SER A 92 -4.36 -20.74 -29.30
CA SER A 92 -4.61 -20.02 -28.03
C SER A 92 -3.50 -19.04 -27.63
N HIS A 93 -2.30 -19.16 -28.21
CA HIS A 93 -1.16 -18.29 -27.89
C HIS A 93 -1.13 -16.97 -28.68
N ASN A 94 -1.84 -16.88 -29.81
CA ASN A 94 -1.76 -15.73 -30.72
C ASN A 94 -2.79 -14.63 -30.44
N GLU A 95 -3.85 -14.92 -29.68
CA GLU A 95 -4.84 -13.91 -29.28
C GLU A 95 -4.32 -13.03 -28.12
N HIS A 96 -3.58 -13.61 -27.17
CA HIS A 96 -2.94 -12.86 -26.08
C HIS A 96 -1.82 -11.93 -26.57
N VAL A 97 -1.05 -12.33 -27.60
CA VAL A 97 0.01 -11.51 -28.19
C VAL A 97 -0.55 -10.35 -29.04
N LYS A 98 -1.76 -10.51 -29.61
CA LYS A 98 -2.44 -9.42 -30.33
C LYS A 98 -2.94 -8.32 -29.38
N ALA A 99 -3.42 -8.66 -28.18
CA ALA A 99 -3.82 -7.69 -27.18
C ALA A 99 -2.64 -6.80 -26.71
N CYS A 100 -1.41 -7.33 -26.69
CA CYS A 100 -0.19 -6.56 -26.36
C CYS A 100 0.18 -5.49 -27.39
N LYS A 101 -0.26 -5.58 -28.65
CA LYS A 101 0.05 -4.56 -29.68
C LYS A 101 -0.92 -3.38 -29.68
N THR A 102 -2.11 -3.51 -29.08
CA THR A 102 -3.15 -2.47 -29.09
C THR A 102 -3.05 -1.49 -27.90
N LEU A 103 -2.16 -1.74 -26.95
CA LEU A 103 -1.91 -0.86 -25.79
C LEU A 103 -0.92 0.29 -26.06
N LYS A 104 -0.54 0.53 -27.32
CA LYS A 104 0.23 1.73 -27.68
C LYS A 104 -0.67 2.96 -27.75
N THR A 105 -0.57 3.76 -26.68
CA THR A 105 -0.76 5.21 -26.64
C THR A 105 -2.13 5.74 -27.08
N SER A 106 -3.15 5.55 -26.24
CA SER A 106 -4.13 6.62 -26.05
C SER A 106 -3.61 7.52 -24.92
N ARG A 107 -2.96 8.63 -25.28
CA ARG A 107 -2.66 9.70 -24.32
C ARG A 107 -3.99 10.28 -23.85
N VAL A 108 -4.50 9.78 -22.73
CA VAL A 108 -5.45 10.51 -21.90
C VAL A 108 -4.71 11.77 -21.47
N SER A 109 -5.35 12.93 -21.60
CA SER A 109 -4.71 14.19 -21.23
C SER A 109 -4.41 14.18 -19.73
N PHE A 110 -3.25 14.70 -19.32
CA PHE A 110 -2.79 14.69 -17.93
C PHE A 110 -3.78 15.41 -16.97
N SER A 111 -4.53 16.39 -17.49
CA SER A 111 -5.61 17.09 -16.77
C SER A 111 -6.81 16.19 -16.42
N ASP A 112 -7.10 15.16 -17.22
CA ASP A 112 -8.21 14.24 -16.96
C ASP A 112 -7.88 13.28 -15.80
N MET A 113 -6.60 12.91 -15.65
CA MET A 113 -6.13 12.07 -14.54
C MET A 113 -6.14 12.83 -13.21
N SER A 114 -5.77 14.12 -13.19
CA SER A 114 -5.82 14.94 -11.96
C SER A 114 -7.27 15.17 -11.51
N MET A 115 -8.22 15.37 -12.43
CA MET A 115 -9.64 15.46 -12.08
C MET A 115 -10.24 14.14 -11.58
N ALA A 116 -9.91 13.00 -12.20
CA ALA A 116 -10.34 11.69 -11.73
C ALA A 116 -9.76 11.36 -10.34
N ARG A 117 -8.48 11.68 -10.12
CA ARG A 117 -7.80 11.59 -8.82
C ARG A 117 -8.50 12.45 -7.77
N ARG A 118 -8.75 13.73 -8.07
CA ARG A 118 -9.44 14.68 -7.15
C ARG A 118 -10.86 14.24 -6.83
N LYS A 119 -11.58 13.68 -7.82
CA LYS A 119 -12.92 13.12 -7.61
C LYS A 119 -12.86 11.91 -6.67
N TYR A 120 -11.94 10.98 -6.91
CA TYR A 120 -11.72 9.82 -6.05
C TYR A 120 -11.34 10.22 -4.61
N GLN A 121 -10.41 11.18 -4.45
CA GLN A 121 -10.00 11.71 -3.15
C GLN A 121 -11.17 12.36 -2.40
N ARG A 122 -12.02 13.14 -3.10
CA ARG A 122 -13.25 13.72 -2.55
C ARG A 122 -14.28 12.67 -2.18
N ASP A 123 -14.46 11.63 -3.00
CA ASP A 123 -15.39 10.55 -2.72
C ASP A 123 -14.94 9.77 -1.46
N LEU A 124 -13.64 9.57 -1.27
CA LEU A 124 -13.04 8.94 -0.07
C LEU A 124 -13.27 9.75 1.23
N LEU A 125 -13.41 11.07 1.10
CA LEU A 125 -13.71 11.97 2.22
C LEU A 125 -15.21 12.12 2.48
N ARG A 126 -16.06 11.85 1.48
CA ARG A 126 -17.52 11.95 1.52
C ARG A 126 -18.21 10.66 1.94
N THR A 127 -17.53 9.52 1.91
CA THR A 127 -18.05 8.32 2.56
C THR A 127 -18.13 8.61 4.05
N ASP A 128 -19.34 8.92 4.51
CA ASP A 128 -19.71 8.91 5.92
C ASP A 128 -19.44 7.50 6.44
N SER A 129 -18.22 7.25 6.94
CA SER A 129 -17.92 6.09 7.78
C SER A 129 -18.21 6.45 9.24
N ALA A 130 -19.33 7.14 9.48
CA ALA A 130 -19.95 7.18 10.78
C ALA A 130 -20.78 5.88 10.87
N ASP A 131 -20.19 4.85 11.48
CA ASP A 131 -20.72 3.50 11.67
C ASP A 131 -21.08 2.70 10.40
N GLY A 132 -20.22 1.73 10.03
CA GLY A 132 -20.61 0.64 9.13
C GLY A 132 -19.45 -0.03 8.39
N ASP A 133 -19.00 -1.17 8.91
CA ASP A 133 -18.13 -2.19 8.29
C ASP A 133 -16.61 -1.99 8.36
N SER A 134 -16.07 -1.55 9.51
CA SER A 134 -14.68 -1.95 9.84
C SER A 134 -14.69 -3.42 10.25
N LEU A 135 -13.77 -4.21 9.70
CA LEU A 135 -13.64 -5.63 9.96
C LEU A 135 -12.27 -5.89 10.58
N VAL A 136 -12.16 -6.83 11.49
CA VAL A 136 -10.85 -7.30 11.96
C VAL A 136 -10.51 -8.59 11.24
N LEU A 137 -9.40 -8.58 10.51
CA LEU A 137 -8.89 -9.73 9.77
C LEU A 137 -7.56 -10.18 10.36
N ALA A 138 -7.34 -11.49 10.39
CA ALA A 138 -6.05 -12.07 10.75
C ALA A 138 -5.53 -12.91 9.59
N ALA A 139 -4.34 -12.61 9.09
CA ALA A 139 -3.68 -13.38 8.04
C ALA A 139 -2.44 -14.07 8.59
N VAL A 140 -2.35 -15.39 8.40
CA VAL A 140 -1.18 -16.19 8.75
C VAL A 140 -0.49 -16.68 7.49
N ASP A 141 0.80 -16.40 7.40
CA ASP A 141 1.72 -16.98 6.42
C ASP A 141 2.54 -18.08 7.08
N MET A 142 2.32 -19.34 6.66
CA MET A 142 3.11 -20.50 7.06
C MET A 142 4.27 -20.73 6.08
N GLY A 143 5.32 -19.94 6.26
CA GLY A 143 6.54 -20.00 5.48
C GLY A 143 7.47 -21.17 5.82
N THR A 144 8.45 -21.42 4.95
CA THR A 144 9.49 -22.46 5.13
C THR A 144 10.33 -22.26 6.39
N ASN A 145 10.69 -21.00 6.69
CA ASN A 145 11.57 -20.66 7.81
C ASN A 145 10.80 -20.28 9.08
N SER A 146 9.69 -19.56 8.93
CA SER A 146 8.99 -18.89 10.02
C SER A 146 7.52 -18.75 9.67
N PHE A 147 6.67 -18.77 10.69
CA PHE A 147 5.27 -18.41 10.54
C PHE A 147 5.07 -16.98 11.04
N HIS A 148 4.14 -16.29 10.41
CA HIS A 148 3.87 -14.90 10.73
C HIS A 148 2.36 -14.68 10.74
N ILE A 149 1.84 -14.06 11.79
CA ILE A 149 0.46 -13.56 11.86
C ILE A 149 0.47 -12.04 11.82
N VAL A 150 -0.46 -11.47 11.06
CA VAL A 150 -0.84 -10.06 11.16
C VAL A 150 -2.32 -9.99 11.46
N VAL A 151 -2.70 -9.22 12.49
CA VAL A 151 -4.08 -8.86 12.81
C VAL A 151 -4.25 -7.41 12.42
N ALA A 152 -5.23 -7.12 11.57
CA ALA A 152 -5.47 -5.79 11.04
C ALA A 152 -6.96 -5.42 11.10
N GLU A 153 -7.23 -4.19 11.51
CA GLU A 153 -8.51 -3.54 11.24
C GLU A 153 -8.51 -3.06 9.79
N VAL A 154 -9.54 -3.43 9.03
CA VAL A 154 -9.68 -3.09 7.62
C VAL A 154 -10.96 -2.32 7.41
N ASN A 155 -10.90 -1.29 6.57
CA ASN A 155 -12.05 -0.55 6.10
C ASN A 155 -12.39 -0.99 4.67
N CYS A 156 -13.68 -1.00 4.31
CA CYS A 156 -14.10 -1.39 2.97
C CYS A 156 -13.65 -0.42 1.85
N ASP A 157 -13.08 0.74 2.19
CA ASP A 157 -12.44 1.66 1.26
C ASP A 157 -10.98 1.28 0.93
N GLY A 158 -10.45 0.22 1.55
CA GLY A 158 -9.14 -0.34 1.25
C GLY A 158 -8.03 0.00 2.23
N ASP A 159 -8.30 0.90 3.16
CA ASP A 159 -7.35 1.20 4.21
C ASP A 159 -7.31 0.06 5.25
N PHE A 160 -6.12 -0.25 5.76
CA PHE A 160 -6.00 -1.17 6.88
C PHE A 160 -4.87 -0.78 7.82
N GLN A 161 -5.11 -1.02 9.09
CA GLN A 161 -4.18 -0.77 10.18
C GLN A 161 -3.83 -2.08 10.86
N VAL A 162 -2.53 -2.35 11.02
CA VAL A 162 -2.07 -3.46 11.84
C VAL A 162 -2.34 -3.16 13.32
N LEU A 163 -3.10 -4.05 13.96
CA LEU A 163 -3.41 -4.01 15.39
C LEU A 163 -2.41 -4.83 16.20
N ASP A 164 -1.99 -5.98 15.68
CA ASP A 164 -1.00 -6.85 16.30
C ASP A 164 -0.28 -7.69 15.25
N SER A 165 0.93 -8.15 15.56
CA SER A 165 1.66 -9.08 14.74
C SER A 165 2.60 -9.95 15.57
N GLU A 166 2.72 -11.22 15.20
CA GLU A 166 3.63 -12.14 15.85
C GLU A 166 4.39 -12.96 14.80
N LYS A 167 5.61 -13.35 15.13
CA LYS A 167 6.47 -14.18 14.30
C LYS A 167 7.06 -15.31 15.12
N GLU A 168 6.97 -16.53 14.59
CA GLU A 168 7.53 -17.73 15.22
C GLU A 168 8.49 -18.46 14.27
N HIS A 169 9.62 -18.92 14.80
CA HIS A 169 10.68 -19.58 14.03
C HIS A 169 10.49 -21.09 14.00
N VAL A 170 9.55 -21.57 13.16
CA VAL A 170 9.18 -22.98 13.08
C VAL A 170 10.21 -23.83 12.31
N ARG A 171 10.79 -23.29 11.22
CA ARG A 171 11.64 -24.02 10.25
C ARG A 171 10.99 -25.32 9.75
N LEU A 172 9.86 -25.21 9.06
CA LEU A 172 9.20 -26.38 8.46
C LEU A 172 10.07 -27.10 7.42
N GLY A 173 10.85 -26.36 6.64
CA GLY A 173 11.67 -26.92 5.57
C GLY A 173 13.11 -27.23 5.96
N SER A 174 13.36 -27.76 7.16
CA SER A 174 14.71 -28.22 7.55
C SER A 174 14.84 -29.74 7.42
N GLY A 175 15.87 -30.23 6.74
CA GLY A 175 16.21 -31.67 6.65
C GLY A 175 16.84 -32.07 5.32
N SER A 176 17.63 -33.15 5.30
CA SER A 176 18.34 -33.65 4.11
C SER A 176 17.41 -34.09 2.96
N THR A 177 16.12 -34.28 3.27
CA THR A 177 15.08 -34.58 2.29
C THR A 177 13.92 -33.61 2.52
N LEU A 178 13.92 -32.48 1.80
CA LEU A 178 12.89 -31.41 1.88
C LEU A 178 11.47 -31.84 1.48
N SER A 179 11.26 -33.14 1.29
CA SER A 179 9.99 -33.74 0.92
C SER A 179 9.19 -34.25 2.11
N VAL A 180 9.61 -34.09 3.37
CA VAL A 180 8.85 -34.55 4.54
C VAL A 180 8.95 -33.54 5.68
N ILE A 181 7.80 -33.17 6.26
CA ILE A 181 7.73 -32.38 7.49
C ILE A 181 8.04 -33.29 8.67
N MET A 182 9.13 -32.99 9.38
CA MET A 182 9.59 -33.79 10.53
C MET A 182 8.67 -33.61 11.75
N PRO A 183 8.51 -34.65 12.61
CA PRO A 183 7.64 -34.58 13.79
C PRO A 183 7.95 -33.41 14.73
N GLU A 184 9.22 -33.07 14.92
CA GLU A 184 9.63 -31.95 15.77
C GLU A 184 9.24 -30.61 15.15
N ALA A 185 9.29 -30.49 13.82
CA ALA A 185 8.85 -29.30 13.10
C ALA A 185 7.32 -29.18 13.12
N GLU A 186 6.60 -30.31 13.00
CA GLU A 186 5.15 -30.38 13.14
C GLU A 186 4.70 -29.95 14.55
N ALA A 187 5.35 -30.44 15.60
CA ALA A 187 5.05 -30.05 16.98
C ALA A 187 5.19 -28.54 17.20
N ARG A 188 6.31 -27.94 16.72
CA ARG A 188 6.50 -26.48 16.77
C ARG A 188 5.45 -25.73 15.96
N ALA A 189 5.08 -26.24 14.79
CA ALA A 189 4.03 -25.65 13.96
C ALA A 189 2.69 -25.62 14.68
N PHE A 190 2.32 -26.69 15.39
CA PHE A 190 1.05 -26.75 16.13
C PHE A 190 1.03 -25.80 17.31
N GLU A 191 2.14 -25.71 18.06
CA GLU A 191 2.25 -24.77 19.17
C GLU A 191 2.13 -23.31 18.70
N ALA A 192 2.83 -22.95 17.62
CA ALA A 192 2.72 -21.63 16.99
C ALA A 192 1.28 -21.32 16.55
N MET A 193 0.63 -22.27 15.84
CA MET A 193 -0.74 -22.07 15.35
C MET A 193 -1.78 -21.98 16.48
N LYS A 194 -1.59 -22.67 17.61
CA LYS A 194 -2.44 -22.50 18.79
C LYS A 194 -2.37 -21.07 19.31
N ARG A 195 -1.16 -20.50 19.45
CA ARG A 195 -0.97 -19.11 19.89
C ARG A 195 -1.57 -18.12 18.91
N PHE A 196 -1.33 -18.29 17.61
CA PHE A 196 -1.89 -17.42 16.57
C PHE A 196 -3.42 -17.47 16.52
N LYS A 197 -4.03 -18.64 16.71
CA LYS A 197 -5.48 -18.76 16.84
C LYS A 197 -6.00 -18.02 18.06
N MET A 198 -5.36 -18.17 19.23
CA MET A 198 -5.73 -17.42 20.43
C MET A 198 -5.62 -15.90 20.21
N LEU A 199 -4.56 -15.45 19.54
CA LEU A 199 -4.37 -14.04 19.20
C LEU A 199 -5.50 -13.53 18.30
N ALA A 200 -5.81 -14.22 17.20
CA ALA A 200 -6.91 -13.85 16.32
C ALA A 200 -8.26 -13.82 17.07
N CYS A 201 -8.53 -14.82 17.94
CA CYS A 201 -9.74 -14.85 18.76
C CYS A 201 -9.82 -13.67 19.74
N ALA A 202 -8.71 -13.26 20.35
CA ALA A 202 -8.68 -12.13 21.29
C ALA A 202 -9.13 -10.81 20.63
N TYR A 203 -8.87 -10.66 19.34
CA TYR A 203 -9.28 -9.50 18.53
C TYR A 203 -10.62 -9.71 17.79
N ASN A 204 -11.32 -10.83 18.00
CA ASN A 204 -12.48 -11.24 17.20
C ASN A 204 -12.21 -11.22 15.68
N ALA A 205 -10.97 -11.54 15.30
CA ALA A 205 -10.51 -11.44 13.93
C ALA A 205 -10.93 -12.66 13.10
N SER A 206 -11.36 -12.43 11.86
CA SER A 206 -11.55 -13.51 10.88
C SER A 206 -10.20 -14.03 10.41
N LEU A 207 -9.85 -15.25 10.84
CA LEU A 207 -8.55 -15.86 10.59
C LEU A 207 -8.49 -16.59 9.23
N ARG A 208 -7.54 -16.20 8.40
CA ARG A 208 -7.15 -16.89 7.17
C ARG A 208 -5.70 -17.34 7.24
N VAL A 209 -5.45 -18.63 7.00
CA VAL A 209 -4.13 -19.23 7.10
C VAL A 209 -3.72 -19.79 5.74
N VAL A 210 -2.59 -19.30 5.23
CA VAL A 210 -1.99 -19.75 3.98
C VAL A 210 -0.66 -20.46 4.24
N ALA A 211 -0.33 -21.46 3.43
CA ALA A 211 0.95 -22.15 3.48
C ALA A 211 1.64 -22.20 2.12
N THR A 212 2.97 -22.09 2.15
CA THR A 212 3.80 -21.89 0.95
C THR A 212 4.65 -23.13 0.64
N ALA A 213 5.84 -22.96 0.06
CA ALA A 213 6.69 -24.01 -0.51
C ALA A 213 6.88 -25.24 0.40
N ALA A 214 7.13 -25.05 1.70
CA ALA A 214 7.42 -26.17 2.60
C ALA A 214 6.25 -27.16 2.74
N VAL A 215 5.02 -26.67 2.86
CA VAL A 215 3.82 -27.54 2.96
C VAL A 215 3.39 -28.00 1.57
N ARG A 216 3.51 -27.13 0.56
CA ARG A 216 3.18 -27.43 -0.85
C ARG A 216 3.94 -28.65 -1.37
N GLU A 217 5.22 -28.76 -1.03
CA GLU A 217 6.14 -29.78 -1.55
C GLU A 217 6.30 -31.01 -0.63
N ALA A 218 5.74 -30.97 0.59
CA ALA A 218 5.83 -32.08 1.52
C ALA A 218 5.03 -33.31 1.05
N GLY A 219 5.69 -34.46 0.95
CA GLY A 219 5.10 -35.77 0.68
C GLY A 219 4.11 -36.21 1.75
N ASN A 220 4.28 -35.79 3.01
CA ASN A 220 3.32 -36.02 4.10
C ASN A 220 2.33 -34.85 4.31
N ARG A 221 2.15 -33.95 3.33
CA ARG A 221 1.25 -32.78 3.45
C ARG A 221 -0.17 -33.15 3.91
N GLY A 222 -0.74 -34.23 3.39
CA GLY A 222 -2.12 -34.63 3.71
C GLY A 222 -2.30 -34.93 5.19
N SER A 223 -1.36 -35.66 5.77
CA SER A 223 -1.35 -35.96 7.21
C SER A 223 -1.17 -34.68 8.03
N PHE A 224 -0.23 -33.82 7.65
CA PHE A 224 0.03 -32.57 8.36
C PHE A 224 -1.20 -31.64 8.38
N LEU A 225 -1.87 -31.47 7.24
CA LEU A 225 -3.07 -30.63 7.12
C LEU A 225 -4.25 -31.21 7.92
N SER A 226 -4.45 -32.53 7.87
CA SER A 226 -5.51 -33.20 8.63
C SER A 226 -5.26 -33.06 10.14
N ASN A 227 -4.03 -33.31 10.58
CA ASN A 227 -3.65 -33.13 11.97
C ASN A 227 -3.83 -31.68 12.46
N MET A 228 -3.50 -30.67 11.63
CA MET A 228 -3.72 -29.26 12.00
C MET A 228 -5.20 -28.95 12.20
N LEU A 229 -6.06 -29.45 11.31
CA LEU A 229 -7.50 -29.28 11.42
C LEU A 229 -8.05 -30.00 12.65
N GLU A 230 -7.68 -31.26 12.88
CA GLU A 230 -8.20 -32.06 13.99
C GLU A 230 -7.69 -31.59 15.36
N LYS A 231 -6.40 -31.28 15.49
CA LYS A 231 -5.76 -30.99 16.78
C LYS A 231 -5.76 -29.51 17.15
N VAL A 232 -5.77 -28.61 16.17
CA VAL A 232 -5.74 -27.16 16.40
C VAL A 232 -7.07 -26.50 16.00
N GLY A 233 -7.85 -27.14 15.13
CA GLY A 233 -9.09 -26.57 14.60
C GLY A 233 -8.82 -25.40 13.66
N VAL A 234 -7.79 -25.52 12.82
CA VAL A 234 -7.40 -24.50 11.84
C VAL A 234 -7.30 -25.11 10.45
N LYS A 235 -8.03 -24.54 9.50
CA LYS A 235 -7.94 -24.89 8.09
C LYS A 235 -6.82 -24.09 7.43
N ILE A 236 -5.95 -24.79 6.69
CA ILE A 236 -4.83 -24.18 5.96
C ILE A 236 -5.12 -24.22 4.46
N GLU A 237 -4.94 -23.09 3.79
CA GLU A 237 -4.96 -22.97 2.33
C GLU A 237 -3.52 -23.11 1.79
N VAL A 238 -3.22 -24.20 1.09
CA VAL A 238 -1.90 -24.37 0.46
C VAL A 238 -1.89 -23.64 -0.88
N LEU A 239 -1.08 -22.60 -0.99
CA LEU A 239 -0.99 -21.77 -2.20
C LEU A 239 -0.12 -22.45 -3.25
N SER A 240 -0.54 -22.40 -4.51
CA SER A 240 0.37 -22.59 -5.62
C SER A 240 1.40 -21.45 -5.65
N GLY A 241 2.57 -21.71 -6.23
CA GLY A 241 3.60 -20.68 -6.34
C GLY A 241 3.14 -19.45 -7.14
N ARG A 242 2.22 -19.62 -8.10
CA ARG A 242 1.62 -18.51 -8.86
C ARG A 242 0.67 -17.68 -7.99
N GLU A 243 -0.15 -18.31 -7.16
CA GLU A 243 -1.06 -17.61 -6.24
C GLU A 243 -0.27 -16.83 -5.19
N GLU A 244 0.77 -17.45 -4.62
CA GLU A 244 1.71 -16.82 -3.69
C GLU A 244 2.32 -15.55 -4.29
N ALA A 245 2.87 -15.66 -5.51
CA ALA A 245 3.44 -14.53 -6.23
C ALA A 245 2.39 -13.41 -6.46
N CYS A 246 1.19 -13.75 -6.92
CA CYS A 246 0.11 -12.78 -7.14
C CYS A 246 -0.34 -12.07 -5.85
N LEU A 247 -0.39 -12.77 -4.71
CA LEU A 247 -0.73 -12.18 -3.42
C LEU A 247 0.39 -11.24 -2.94
N ILE A 248 1.66 -11.64 -3.07
CA ILE A 248 2.81 -10.76 -2.77
C ILE A 248 2.72 -9.47 -3.60
N TYR A 249 2.45 -9.57 -4.89
CA TYR A 249 2.27 -8.39 -5.75
C TYR A 249 1.16 -7.47 -5.23
N ARG A 250 0.01 -8.01 -4.83
CA ARG A 250 -1.07 -7.21 -4.24
C ARG A 250 -0.68 -6.54 -2.92
N GLY A 251 0.09 -7.23 -2.07
CA GLY A 251 0.61 -6.67 -0.83
C GLY A 251 1.60 -5.52 -1.06
N VAL A 252 2.52 -5.68 -2.03
CA VAL A 252 3.47 -4.63 -2.43
C VAL A 252 2.75 -3.37 -2.91
N LEU A 253 1.65 -3.52 -3.64
CA LEU A 253 0.83 -2.39 -4.10
C LEU A 253 0.13 -1.62 -2.97
N GLN A 254 0.06 -2.18 -1.75
CA GLN A 254 -0.41 -1.46 -0.56
C GLN A 254 0.69 -0.72 0.19
N ALA A 255 1.97 -0.96 -0.15
CA ALA A 255 3.09 -0.28 0.48
C ALA A 255 3.68 0.85 -0.36
N LEU A 256 3.58 0.74 -1.69
CA LEU A 256 4.32 1.60 -2.61
C LEU A 256 3.36 2.30 -3.59
N PRO A 257 3.59 3.60 -3.89
CA PRO A 257 2.80 4.36 -4.85
C PRO A 257 3.20 4.02 -6.29
N VAL A 258 2.93 2.78 -6.70
CA VAL A 258 3.41 2.20 -7.98
C VAL A 258 2.29 1.52 -8.76
N TYR A 259 1.03 1.76 -8.38
CA TYR A 259 -0.13 1.10 -8.98
C TYR A 259 -0.24 1.31 -10.48
N ASP A 260 0.09 2.51 -10.97
CA ASP A 260 0.03 2.92 -12.37
C ASP A 260 1.27 2.53 -13.19
N LYS A 261 2.30 1.95 -12.56
CA LYS A 261 3.56 1.56 -13.20
C LYS A 261 3.59 0.09 -13.54
N LEU A 262 4.27 -0.27 -14.62
CA LEU A 262 4.65 -1.64 -14.90
C LEU A 262 5.80 -2.05 -13.98
N VAL A 263 5.52 -2.89 -12.97
CA VAL A 263 6.50 -3.26 -11.95
C VAL A 263 6.89 -4.72 -12.03
N LEU A 264 8.18 -4.98 -11.80
CA LEU A 264 8.74 -6.30 -11.52
C LEU A 264 8.84 -6.45 -9.99
N VAL A 265 8.19 -7.45 -9.41
CA VAL A 265 8.30 -7.80 -7.99
C VAL A 265 9.10 -9.09 -7.85
N VAL A 266 10.07 -9.09 -6.95
CA VAL A 266 10.91 -10.25 -6.58
C VAL A 266 10.83 -10.48 -5.07
N ASP A 267 10.45 -11.67 -4.65
CA ASP A 267 10.44 -12.07 -3.23
C ASP A 267 11.34 -13.28 -3.03
N ILE A 268 12.27 -13.23 -2.06
CA ILE A 268 13.21 -14.33 -1.78
C ILE A 268 12.88 -14.96 -0.42
N GLY A 269 11.97 -15.93 -0.48
CA GLY A 269 11.59 -16.80 0.62
C GLY A 269 12.63 -17.84 1.00
N GLY A 270 12.29 -18.65 2.00
CA GLY A 270 13.17 -19.72 2.49
C GLY A 270 13.26 -20.92 1.54
N GLY A 271 12.13 -21.31 0.94
CA GLY A 271 12.04 -22.46 0.02
C GLY A 271 11.97 -22.06 -1.46
N SER A 272 11.36 -20.92 -1.76
CA SER A 272 11.15 -20.44 -3.13
C SER A 272 11.50 -18.97 -3.29
N THR A 273 11.54 -18.54 -4.55
CA THR A 273 11.64 -17.14 -4.98
C THR A 273 10.53 -16.86 -5.98
N GLU A 274 9.71 -15.87 -5.69
CA GLU A 274 8.59 -15.45 -6.51
C GLU A 274 9.00 -14.27 -7.40
N VAL A 275 8.52 -14.29 -8.64
CA VAL A 275 8.70 -13.21 -9.62
C VAL A 275 7.36 -12.88 -10.24
N VAL A 276 6.96 -11.62 -10.18
CA VAL A 276 5.75 -11.10 -10.82
C VAL A 276 6.08 -9.88 -11.66
N VAL A 277 5.50 -9.81 -12.86
CA VAL A 277 5.39 -8.55 -13.61
C VAL A 277 3.92 -8.18 -13.66
N GLY A 278 3.58 -6.95 -13.28
CA GLY A 278 2.19 -6.51 -13.26
C GLY A 278 2.04 -5.00 -13.35
N VAL A 279 0.83 -4.57 -13.72
CA VAL A 279 0.41 -3.16 -13.78
C VAL A 279 -1.03 -3.03 -13.32
N ALA A 280 -1.37 -1.97 -12.59
CA ALA A 280 -2.73 -1.67 -12.15
C ALA A 280 -3.44 -2.85 -11.46
N GLY A 281 -2.72 -3.55 -10.56
CA GLY A 281 -3.26 -4.70 -9.83
C GLY A 281 -3.45 -5.97 -10.65
N ARG A 282 -3.06 -5.96 -11.93
CA ARG A 282 -3.16 -7.10 -12.84
C ARG A 282 -1.78 -7.73 -13.06
N PRO A 283 -1.56 -8.99 -12.62
CA PRO A 283 -0.34 -9.71 -12.96
C PRO A 283 -0.35 -10.11 -14.44
N ILE A 284 0.69 -9.71 -15.16
CA ILE A 284 0.96 -10.09 -16.55
C ILE A 284 1.72 -11.43 -16.59
N TYR A 285 2.70 -11.56 -15.70
CA TYR A 285 3.49 -12.76 -15.50
C TYR A 285 3.64 -13.04 -14.02
N ALA A 286 3.58 -14.29 -13.61
CA ALA A 286 3.78 -14.70 -12.23
C ALA A 286 4.37 -16.12 -12.19
N ALA A 287 5.50 -16.28 -11.49
CA ALA A 287 6.18 -17.54 -11.34
C ALA A 287 6.80 -17.68 -9.95
N SER A 288 7.04 -18.91 -9.54
CA SER A 288 7.76 -19.28 -8.33
C SER A 288 8.84 -20.30 -8.70
N MET A 289 10.06 -20.06 -8.25
CA MET A 289 11.24 -20.86 -8.55
C MET A 289 11.79 -21.46 -7.26
N LYS A 290 12.39 -22.64 -7.33
CA LYS A 290 13.06 -23.30 -6.19
C LYS A 290 14.42 -22.66 -5.89
N LEU A 291 14.41 -21.35 -5.59
CA LEU A 291 15.60 -20.53 -5.31
C LEU A 291 15.58 -19.93 -3.89
N GLY A 292 15.00 -20.66 -2.94
CA GLY A 292 14.95 -20.23 -1.56
C GLY A 292 16.31 -20.24 -0.85
N HIS A 293 16.53 -19.25 0.01
CA HIS A 293 17.82 -19.09 0.71
C HIS A 293 18.13 -20.24 1.68
N LEU A 294 17.12 -20.82 2.35
CA LEU A 294 17.35 -21.98 3.22
C LEU A 294 17.71 -23.21 2.41
N HIS A 295 16.95 -23.46 1.33
CA HIS A 295 17.18 -24.58 0.42
C HIS A 295 18.63 -24.61 -0.09
N LEU A 296 19.12 -23.47 -0.56
CA LEU A 296 20.46 -23.36 -1.13
C LEU A 296 21.57 -23.41 -0.06
N THR A 297 21.32 -22.86 1.13
CA THR A 297 22.24 -23.00 2.26
C THR A 297 22.40 -24.48 2.66
N ASP A 298 21.30 -25.23 2.74
CA ASP A 298 21.34 -26.65 3.11
C ASP A 298 22.03 -27.50 2.04
N LEU A 299 21.76 -27.24 0.75
CA LEU A 299 22.36 -27.98 -0.36
C LEU A 299 23.85 -27.71 -0.56
N TYR A 300 24.28 -26.45 -0.46
CA TYR A 300 25.62 -26.03 -0.94
C TYR A 300 26.53 -25.49 0.16
N LEU A 301 25.97 -24.91 1.23
CA LEU A 301 26.73 -24.25 2.29
C LEU A 301 26.80 -25.08 3.57
N GLY A 302 26.49 -26.38 3.47
CA GLY A 302 26.76 -27.36 4.51
C GLY A 302 25.76 -27.38 5.67
N GLY A 303 24.52 -26.89 5.48
CA GLY A 303 23.37 -27.19 6.34
C GLY A 303 23.59 -27.11 7.86
N GLY A 304 24.42 -26.17 8.33
CA GLY A 304 24.84 -26.08 9.73
C GLY A 304 26.35 -25.95 9.97
N ASN A 305 27.20 -26.13 8.95
CA ASN A 305 28.61 -25.78 9.03
C ASN A 305 28.83 -24.27 9.00
N ASP A 306 29.58 -23.75 9.97
CA ASP A 306 29.77 -22.30 10.12
C ASP A 306 30.71 -21.68 9.07
N ILE A 307 31.51 -22.48 8.37
CA ILE A 307 32.58 -22.02 7.49
C ILE A 307 32.21 -22.26 6.03
N ILE A 308 32.18 -21.18 5.24
CA ILE A 308 32.05 -21.25 3.79
C ILE A 308 33.40 -21.64 3.17
N VAL A 309 33.43 -22.77 2.48
CA VAL A 309 34.58 -23.34 1.77
C VAL A 309 34.65 -22.74 0.35
N LYS A 310 35.88 -22.64 -0.19
CA LYS A 310 36.13 -22.15 -1.55
C LYS A 310 35.36 -22.98 -2.58
N GLY A 311 34.66 -22.31 -3.50
CA GLY A 311 33.87 -22.95 -4.57
C GLY A 311 32.40 -23.17 -4.25
N GLN A 312 31.99 -23.27 -2.98
CA GLN A 312 30.59 -23.50 -2.62
C GLN A 312 29.66 -22.38 -3.10
N LEU A 313 30.10 -21.12 -3.01
CA LEU A 313 29.33 -19.98 -3.53
C LEU A 313 29.22 -20.01 -5.06
N ASP A 314 30.24 -20.50 -5.76
CA ASP A 314 30.17 -20.65 -7.21
C ASP A 314 29.13 -21.71 -7.62
N ASP A 315 28.95 -22.74 -6.80
CA ASP A 315 27.92 -23.76 -7.03
C ASP A 315 26.52 -23.21 -6.78
N VAL A 316 26.32 -22.38 -5.74
CA VAL A 316 25.07 -21.61 -5.55
C VAL A 316 24.78 -20.74 -6.77
N ARG A 317 25.79 -20.01 -7.26
CA ARG A 317 25.65 -19.16 -8.47
C ARG A 317 25.28 -19.96 -9.72
N LYS A 318 25.97 -21.09 -9.96
CA LYS A 318 25.67 -21.98 -11.09
C LYS A 318 24.24 -22.52 -10.99
N HIS A 319 23.83 -22.95 -9.80
CA HIS A 319 22.47 -23.42 -9.55
C HIS A 319 21.45 -22.32 -9.86
N ALA A 320 21.63 -21.12 -9.31
CA ALA A 320 20.75 -19.98 -9.55
C ALA A 320 20.63 -19.66 -11.05
N ARG A 321 21.75 -19.53 -11.76
CA ARG A 321 21.75 -19.28 -13.22
C ARG A 321 21.09 -20.39 -14.04
N ARG A 322 21.17 -21.63 -13.59
CA ARG A 322 20.53 -22.76 -14.26
C ARG A 322 19.02 -22.68 -14.09
N VAL A 323 18.52 -22.54 -12.87
CA VAL A 323 17.08 -22.43 -12.57
C VAL A 323 16.46 -21.19 -13.23
N LEU A 324 17.15 -20.04 -13.23
CA LEU A 324 16.68 -18.83 -13.92
C LEU A 324 16.55 -19.04 -15.43
N ARG A 325 17.44 -19.81 -16.05
CA ARG A 325 17.34 -20.16 -17.48
C ARG A 325 16.24 -21.18 -17.75
N GLU A 326 16.20 -22.26 -16.98
CA GLU A 326 15.25 -23.37 -17.16
C GLU A 326 13.79 -22.96 -16.87
N SER A 327 13.57 -21.99 -15.99
CA SER A 327 12.22 -21.50 -15.66
C SER A 327 11.56 -20.65 -16.75
N GLY A 328 12.32 -20.17 -17.73
CA GLY A 328 11.81 -19.22 -18.74
C GLY A 328 11.49 -17.81 -18.20
N VAL A 329 11.87 -17.51 -16.94
CA VAL A 329 11.58 -16.22 -16.31
C VAL A 329 12.29 -15.07 -17.02
N ILE A 330 13.51 -15.30 -17.52
CA ILE A 330 14.31 -14.28 -18.22
C ILE A 330 13.58 -13.79 -19.47
N ASP A 331 13.13 -14.72 -20.31
CA ASP A 331 12.43 -14.37 -21.55
C ASP A 331 11.05 -13.76 -21.26
N SER A 332 10.33 -14.29 -20.27
CA SER A 332 9.01 -13.78 -19.88
C SER A 332 9.07 -12.34 -19.35
N VAL A 333 10.03 -12.04 -18.47
CA VAL A 333 10.24 -10.69 -17.93
C VAL A 333 10.74 -9.76 -19.01
N ARG A 334 11.66 -10.19 -19.88
CA ARG A 334 12.13 -9.38 -21.03
C ARG A 334 11.01 -9.04 -22.00
N ASN A 335 10.13 -9.99 -22.29
CA ASN A 335 9.00 -9.79 -23.20
C ASN A 335 7.93 -8.87 -22.60
N ALA A 336 7.69 -8.97 -21.30
CA ALA A 336 6.75 -8.09 -20.60
C ALA A 336 7.32 -6.68 -20.40
N GLY A 337 8.61 -6.57 -20.08
CA GLY A 337 9.27 -5.34 -19.64
C GLY A 337 8.89 -4.95 -18.21
N PHE A 338 9.59 -3.96 -17.65
CA PHE A 338 9.23 -3.29 -16.41
C PHE A 338 9.84 -1.89 -16.35
N GLU A 339 9.17 -0.97 -15.65
CA GLU A 339 9.65 0.39 -15.38
C GLU A 339 10.37 0.47 -14.03
N LEU A 340 9.96 -0.35 -13.06
CA LEU A 340 10.52 -0.37 -11.71
C LEU A 340 10.63 -1.81 -11.18
N ALA A 341 11.78 -2.14 -10.61
CA ALA A 341 11.97 -3.38 -9.87
C ALA A 341 11.76 -3.16 -8.37
N ILE A 342 11.03 -4.06 -7.74
CA ILE A 342 10.68 -4.04 -6.32
C ILE A 342 11.08 -5.38 -5.72
N GLY A 343 11.76 -5.34 -4.59
CA GLY A 343 12.07 -6.50 -3.78
C GLY A 343 11.25 -6.52 -2.49
N SER A 344 10.83 -7.71 -2.06
CA SER A 344 10.19 -7.94 -0.76
C SER A 344 10.85 -9.11 -0.04
N SER A 345 10.38 -9.41 1.18
CA SER A 345 10.91 -10.41 2.12
C SER A 345 12.10 -9.98 2.97
N GLY A 346 12.27 -10.67 4.09
CA GLY A 346 13.34 -10.39 5.05
C GLY A 346 14.76 -10.56 4.50
N THR A 347 14.98 -11.29 3.40
CA THR A 347 16.31 -11.38 2.78
C THR A 347 16.69 -10.06 2.15
N ILE A 348 15.81 -9.51 1.31
CA ILE A 348 16.03 -8.26 0.58
C ILE A 348 16.05 -7.08 1.56
N GLU A 349 15.15 -7.05 2.55
CA GLU A 349 15.15 -6.04 3.61
C GLU A 349 16.46 -6.02 4.40
N THR A 350 17.00 -7.19 4.77
CA THR A 350 18.28 -7.25 5.50
C THR A 350 19.43 -6.73 4.63
N ILE A 351 19.43 -7.03 3.33
CA ILE A 351 20.45 -6.53 2.40
C ILE A 351 20.34 -5.01 2.26
N GLU A 352 19.12 -4.48 2.14
CA GLU A 352 18.88 -3.03 2.08
C GLU A 352 19.38 -2.31 3.33
N GLN A 353 19.13 -2.87 4.52
CA GLN A 353 19.67 -2.32 5.78
C GLN A 353 21.21 -2.29 5.77
N ILE A 354 21.87 -3.36 5.30
CA ILE A 354 23.33 -3.39 5.18
C ILE A 354 23.81 -2.37 4.15
N VAL A 355 23.17 -2.26 2.98
CA VAL A 355 23.50 -1.23 1.99
C VAL A 355 23.39 0.17 2.60
N ASN A 356 22.30 0.45 3.30
CA ASN A 356 22.12 1.77 3.92
C ASN A 356 23.19 2.06 4.97
N GLN A 357 23.60 1.08 5.77
CA GLN A 357 24.71 1.24 6.73
C GLN A 357 26.05 1.48 6.03
N GLU A 358 26.29 0.78 4.92
CA GLU A 358 27.56 0.82 4.19
C GLU A 358 27.75 2.08 3.33
N PHE A 359 26.64 2.65 2.86
CA PHE A 359 26.64 3.78 1.93
C PHE A 359 25.97 5.03 2.52
N ALA A 360 25.54 5.02 3.78
CA ALA A 360 25.25 6.25 4.47
C ALA A 360 26.57 7.01 4.68
N GLY A 361 26.67 8.23 4.12
CA GLY A 361 27.71 9.18 4.53
C GLY A 361 27.60 9.52 6.03
N ASP A 362 28.49 10.38 6.54
CA ASP A 362 28.74 10.73 7.96
C ASP A 362 27.52 11.10 8.85
N CYS A 363 26.28 11.03 8.35
CA CYS A 363 25.04 11.29 9.09
C CYS A 363 24.47 10.09 9.88
N ALA A 364 25.09 8.90 9.87
CA ALA A 364 24.50 7.68 10.44
C ALA A 364 24.81 7.37 11.91
N THR A 365 25.61 8.17 12.61
CA THR A 365 26.15 7.77 13.93
C THR A 365 25.19 7.88 15.12
N LEU A 366 23.88 8.16 14.93
CA LEU A 366 22.99 8.45 16.08
C LEU A 366 21.61 7.77 16.14
N LEU A 367 21.30 6.72 15.36
CA LEU A 367 19.97 6.08 15.42
C LEU A 367 19.96 4.54 15.42
N ILE A 368 21.03 3.88 15.87
CA ILE A 368 21.07 2.40 15.94
C ILE A 368 20.67 1.84 17.32
N ALA A 369 20.42 2.68 18.32
CA ALA A 369 19.96 2.20 19.63
C ALA A 369 18.45 2.47 19.79
N GLU A 370 17.68 1.39 19.72
CA GLU A 370 16.25 1.31 20.08
C GLU A 370 15.27 2.13 19.24
N GLN A 371 14.91 1.60 18.06
CA GLN A 371 13.51 1.63 17.65
C GLN A 371 13.19 0.46 16.71
N SER A 372 12.22 -0.31 17.18
CA SER A 372 11.63 -1.51 16.61
C SER A 372 10.94 -1.26 15.26
N GLN A 373 11.07 -2.25 14.36
CA GLN A 373 10.16 -2.58 13.25
C GLN A 373 9.95 -1.58 12.09
N LEU A 374 10.21 -0.28 12.23
CA LEU A 374 10.17 0.68 11.12
C LEU A 374 11.54 1.36 10.97
N GLY A 375 12.32 0.86 10.01
CA GLY A 375 13.67 1.32 9.70
C GLY A 375 13.74 2.76 9.18
N LEU A 376 13.65 3.74 10.07
CA LEU A 376 14.06 5.12 9.83
C LEU A 376 15.59 5.23 9.98
N CYS A 377 16.32 4.49 9.15
CA CYS A 377 17.78 4.58 9.06
C CYS A 377 18.16 5.48 7.88
N GLY A 378 18.47 6.76 8.15
CA GLY A 378 19.12 7.65 7.19
C GLY A 378 18.23 8.16 6.04
N PHE A 379 18.62 9.31 5.47
CA PHE A 379 17.89 10.10 4.48
C PHE A 379 17.69 9.43 3.09
N ARG A 380 17.88 8.12 2.99
CA ARG A 380 17.87 7.39 1.73
C ARG A 380 16.51 6.75 1.51
N GLU A 381 15.97 6.86 0.30
CA GLU A 381 14.85 6.03 -0.11
C GLU A 381 15.21 4.54 0.10
N ARG A 382 14.22 3.68 0.42
CA ARG A 382 14.43 2.24 0.62
C ARG A 382 14.73 1.55 -0.72
N GLU A 383 15.92 1.79 -1.27
CA GLU A 383 16.33 1.34 -2.59
C GLU A 383 17.86 1.24 -2.71
N PHE A 384 18.31 0.31 -3.54
CA PHE A 384 19.74 0.09 -3.79
C PHE A 384 20.00 -0.31 -5.24
N THR A 385 21.23 -0.04 -5.68
CA THR A 385 21.71 -0.34 -7.03
C THR A 385 22.39 -1.69 -7.10
N ARG A 386 22.56 -2.18 -8.34
CA ARG A 386 23.33 -3.41 -8.62
C ARG A 386 24.76 -3.36 -8.08
N ASP A 387 25.41 -2.22 -8.18
CA ASP A 387 26.80 -2.05 -7.76
C ASP A 387 26.94 -2.10 -6.24
N GLU A 388 26.01 -1.47 -5.52
CA GLU A 388 25.96 -1.51 -4.05
C GLU A 388 25.66 -2.91 -3.54
N LEU A 389 24.71 -3.62 -4.18
CA LEU A 389 24.46 -5.03 -3.90
C LEU A 389 25.74 -5.86 -4.09
N ALA A 390 26.47 -5.67 -5.19
CA ALA A 390 27.69 -6.41 -5.46
C ALA A 390 28.78 -6.14 -4.40
N VAL A 391 28.88 -4.90 -3.88
CA VAL A 391 29.78 -4.59 -2.76
C VAL A 391 29.38 -5.37 -1.51
N VAL A 392 28.09 -5.36 -1.14
CA VAL A 392 27.59 -6.07 0.04
C VAL A 392 27.79 -7.58 -0.10
N VAL A 393 27.47 -8.16 -1.26
CA VAL A 393 27.67 -9.60 -1.54
C VAL A 393 29.14 -9.98 -1.41
N ARG A 394 30.07 -9.16 -1.95
CA ARG A 394 31.51 -9.39 -1.80
C ARG A 394 31.95 -9.34 -0.33
N LYS A 395 31.44 -8.39 0.46
CA LYS A 395 31.76 -8.29 1.89
C LYS A 395 31.23 -9.48 2.68
N LEU A 396 29.95 -9.83 2.49
CA LEU A 396 29.31 -11.00 3.10
C LEU A 396 30.08 -12.29 2.78
N SER A 397 30.52 -12.46 1.54
CA SER A 397 31.25 -13.64 1.07
C SER A 397 32.68 -13.75 1.63
N LYS A 398 33.30 -12.64 2.04
CA LYS A 398 34.67 -12.64 2.62
C LYS A 398 34.67 -13.14 4.06
N VAL A 399 33.59 -12.94 4.81
CA VAL A 399 33.50 -13.34 6.21
C VAL A 399 33.09 -14.81 6.30
N LYS A 400 34.06 -15.66 6.64
CA LYS A 400 33.90 -17.11 6.55
C LYS A 400 32.91 -17.66 7.57
N ASN A 401 32.94 -17.17 8.81
CA ASN A 401 32.17 -17.69 9.94
C ASN A 401 30.82 -16.95 10.14
N ASN A 402 29.75 -17.69 10.44
CA ASN A 402 28.42 -17.18 10.77
C ASN A 402 28.40 -16.17 11.95
N GLU A 403 29.10 -16.45 13.05
CA GLU A 403 29.20 -15.55 14.21
C GLU A 403 29.92 -14.25 13.88
N GLN A 404 30.99 -14.33 13.09
CA GLN A 404 31.70 -13.14 12.63
C GLN A 404 30.81 -12.31 11.71
N ARG A 405 30.05 -12.96 10.81
CA ARG A 405 29.04 -12.27 9.98
C ARG A 405 27.99 -11.58 10.84
N ALA A 406 27.48 -12.26 11.87
CA ALA A 406 26.51 -11.68 12.80
C ALA A 406 27.06 -10.41 13.48
N LYS A 407 28.31 -10.44 13.95
CA LYS A 407 28.95 -9.29 14.61
C LYS A 407 29.26 -8.14 13.65
N VAL A 408 29.84 -8.43 12.49
CA VAL A 408 30.28 -7.41 11.52
C VAL A 408 29.09 -6.63 10.95
N PHE A 409 27.97 -7.30 10.70
CA PHE A 409 26.78 -6.70 10.08
C PHE A 409 25.64 -6.43 11.06
N GLY A 410 25.85 -6.62 12.38
CA GLY A 410 24.80 -6.40 13.39
C GLY A 410 23.56 -7.29 13.22
N LEU A 411 23.73 -8.54 12.76
CA LEU A 411 22.64 -9.44 12.42
C LEU A 411 22.37 -10.48 13.52
N PRO A 412 21.11 -10.93 13.69
CA PRO A 412 20.83 -12.12 14.47
C PRO A 412 21.61 -13.34 13.92
N PRO A 413 22.22 -14.20 14.75
CA PRO A 413 23.02 -15.34 14.29
C PRO A 413 22.29 -16.25 13.28
N LYS A 414 21.00 -16.51 13.53
CA LYS A 414 20.14 -17.30 12.64
C LYS A 414 19.98 -16.66 11.25
N ARG A 415 19.99 -15.33 11.15
CA ARG A 415 19.91 -14.59 9.87
C ARG A 415 21.25 -14.63 9.15
N ALA A 416 22.35 -14.39 9.87
CA ALA A 416 23.70 -14.42 9.32
C ALA A 416 24.04 -15.76 8.63
N ALA A 417 23.54 -16.87 9.16
CA ALA A 417 23.74 -18.21 8.61
C ALA A 417 23.17 -18.43 7.21
N VAL A 418 22.09 -17.74 6.85
CA VAL A 418 21.33 -18.01 5.63
C VAL A 418 21.36 -16.86 4.62
N LEU A 419 21.79 -15.67 5.07
CA LEU A 419 21.78 -14.46 4.25
C LEU A 419 22.67 -14.55 3.01
N VAL A 420 23.82 -15.22 3.11
CA VAL A 420 24.81 -15.26 2.02
C VAL A 420 24.24 -15.94 0.77
N ALA A 421 23.54 -17.06 0.93
CA ALA A 421 22.87 -17.74 -0.19
C ALA A 421 21.81 -16.83 -0.83
N GLY A 422 20.97 -16.19 -0.02
CA GLY A 422 19.96 -15.25 -0.50
C GLY A 422 20.54 -14.04 -1.23
N ALA A 423 21.65 -13.48 -0.74
CA ALA A 423 22.32 -12.34 -1.36
C ALA A 423 22.94 -12.71 -2.72
N VAL A 424 23.54 -13.91 -2.82
CA VAL A 424 24.07 -14.44 -4.09
C VAL A 424 22.94 -14.67 -5.10
N VAL A 425 21.81 -15.26 -4.67
CA VAL A 425 20.64 -15.43 -5.54
C VAL A 425 20.12 -14.08 -6.04
N LEU A 426 20.00 -13.09 -5.17
CA LEU A 426 19.56 -11.75 -5.54
C LEU A 426 20.51 -11.12 -6.57
N GLU A 427 21.82 -11.25 -6.40
CA GLU A 427 22.80 -10.74 -7.36
C GLU A 427 22.66 -11.40 -8.74
N GLU A 428 22.47 -12.72 -8.79
CA GLU A 428 22.23 -13.43 -10.06
C GLU A 428 20.90 -13.03 -10.70
N ILE A 429 19.86 -12.74 -9.91
CA ILE A 429 18.58 -12.20 -10.41
C ILE A 429 18.77 -10.82 -11.03
N PHE A 430 19.51 -9.93 -10.35
CA PHE A 430 19.84 -8.60 -10.88
C PHE A 430 20.56 -8.69 -12.23
N VAL A 431 21.50 -9.61 -12.35
CA VAL A 431 22.25 -9.85 -13.60
C VAL A 431 21.33 -10.42 -14.68
N ALA A 432 20.54 -11.44 -14.37
CA ALA A 432 19.74 -12.17 -15.35
C ALA A 432 18.54 -11.38 -15.89
N LEU A 433 17.93 -10.54 -15.04
CA LEU A 433 16.75 -9.74 -15.38
C LEU A 433 17.11 -8.28 -15.76
N ASP A 434 18.40 -7.96 -15.85
CA ASP A 434 18.91 -6.63 -16.16
C ASP A 434 18.38 -5.52 -15.23
N ILE A 435 18.37 -5.80 -13.93
CA ILE A 435 17.94 -4.84 -12.90
C ILE A 435 19.14 -3.95 -12.55
N HIS A 436 18.98 -2.65 -12.74
CA HIS A 436 19.99 -1.66 -12.32
C HIS A 436 19.75 -1.15 -10.89
N LYS A 437 18.48 -1.05 -10.49
CA LYS A 437 18.04 -0.47 -9.22
C LYS A 437 16.78 -1.18 -8.74
N MET A 438 16.70 -1.45 -7.45
CA MET A 438 15.54 -2.09 -6.82
C MET A 438 15.07 -1.27 -5.63
N ARG A 439 13.75 -1.06 -5.55
CA ARG A 439 13.07 -0.51 -4.38
C ARG A 439 12.65 -1.64 -3.46
N VAL A 440 12.58 -1.41 -2.15
CA VAL A 440 12.22 -2.44 -1.17
C VAL A 440 10.86 -2.14 -0.57
N SER A 441 9.97 -3.14 -0.65
CA SER A 441 8.65 -3.10 -0.02
C SER A 441 8.72 -3.70 1.39
N PRO A 442 8.17 -3.02 2.42
CA PRO A 442 7.93 -3.63 3.73
C PRO A 442 6.80 -4.66 3.73
N TYR A 443 5.93 -4.63 2.73
CA TYR A 443 4.77 -5.54 2.62
C TYR A 443 5.05 -6.65 1.60
N ALA A 444 4.48 -7.81 1.86
CA ALA A 444 4.65 -9.01 1.05
C ALA A 444 3.37 -9.86 1.08
N LEU A 445 3.49 -11.17 1.34
CA LEU A 445 2.40 -12.13 1.23
C LEU A 445 1.24 -11.84 2.20
N ARG A 446 1.52 -11.53 3.47
CA ARG A 446 0.49 -11.38 4.50
C ARG A 446 -0.48 -10.25 4.21
N GLU A 447 0.06 -9.10 3.84
CA GLU A 447 -0.71 -7.93 3.49
C GLU A 447 -1.51 -8.20 2.20
N GLY A 448 -0.92 -8.96 1.26
CA GLY A 448 -1.64 -9.50 0.10
C GLY A 448 -2.85 -10.38 0.46
N VAL A 449 -2.71 -11.23 1.49
CA VAL A 449 -3.80 -12.08 2.00
C VAL A 449 -4.91 -11.26 2.64
N ILE A 450 -4.57 -10.23 3.42
CA ILE A 450 -5.54 -9.29 4.01
C ILE A 450 -6.36 -8.64 2.89
N VAL A 451 -5.68 -8.07 1.89
CA VAL A 451 -6.33 -7.35 0.79
C VAL A 451 -7.18 -8.27 -0.09
N ASP A 452 -6.69 -9.48 -0.36
CA ASP A 452 -7.48 -10.48 -1.09
C ASP A 452 -8.74 -10.88 -0.31
N THR A 453 -8.65 -11.01 1.01
CA THR A 453 -9.79 -11.30 1.88
C THR A 453 -10.77 -10.14 1.92
N LEU A 454 -10.27 -8.90 2.00
CA LEU A 454 -11.08 -7.68 1.91
C LEU A 454 -11.85 -7.62 0.59
N SER A 455 -11.18 -7.92 -0.53
CA SER A 455 -11.79 -7.89 -1.87
C SER A 455 -12.93 -8.90 -2.06
N LYS A 456 -12.93 -9.98 -1.28
CA LYS A 456 -13.97 -11.01 -1.28
C LYS A 456 -15.13 -10.68 -0.34
N THR A 457 -14.86 -9.90 0.70
CA THR A 457 -15.82 -9.60 1.78
C THR A 457 -16.58 -8.31 1.52
N CYS A 458 -15.90 -7.24 1.08
CA CYS A 458 -16.51 -5.94 0.81
C CYS A 458 -16.94 -5.82 -0.66
N LYS A 459 -18.26 -5.81 -0.91
CA LYS A 459 -18.84 -5.72 -2.27
C LYS A 459 -18.47 -4.44 -3.05
N ASN A 460 -18.21 -3.35 -2.33
CA ASN A 460 -17.88 -2.05 -2.92
C ASN A 460 -16.37 -1.79 -3.00
N TYR A 461 -15.54 -2.75 -2.60
CA TYR A 461 -14.09 -2.59 -2.64
C TYR A 461 -13.61 -2.50 -4.08
N LYS A 462 -13.11 -1.33 -4.47
CA LYS A 462 -12.39 -1.14 -5.72
C LYS A 462 -10.90 -1.14 -5.40
N PHE A 463 -10.19 -2.14 -5.91
CA PHE A 463 -8.73 -2.19 -5.82
C PHE A 463 -8.14 -1.08 -6.70
N THR A 464 -8.06 0.13 -6.15
CA THR A 464 -7.37 1.30 -6.72
C THR A 464 -6.54 1.93 -5.61
N PRO A 465 -5.44 1.27 -5.18
CA PRO A 465 -4.64 1.75 -4.07
C PRO A 465 -3.98 3.09 -4.45
N ASN A 466 -4.57 4.19 -4.01
CA ASN A 466 -3.83 5.42 -3.79
C ASN A 466 -3.30 5.38 -2.36
N VAL A 467 -2.28 4.55 -2.13
CA VAL A 467 -1.73 4.27 -0.79
C VAL A 467 -1.36 5.54 -0.03
N ARG A 468 -0.76 6.50 -0.75
CA ARG A 468 -0.36 7.80 -0.20
C ARG A 468 -1.57 8.59 0.29
N TRP A 469 -2.60 8.74 -0.54
CA TRP A 469 -3.79 9.45 -0.09
C TRP A 469 -4.59 8.69 0.98
N SER A 470 -4.74 7.37 0.84
CA SER A 470 -5.43 6.54 1.82
C SER A 470 -4.78 6.66 3.20
N SER A 471 -3.44 6.67 3.27
CA SER A 471 -2.73 6.86 4.54
C SER A 471 -2.91 8.26 5.15
N VAL A 472 -2.98 9.31 4.34
CA VAL A 472 -3.31 10.66 4.81
C VAL A 472 -4.70 10.70 5.43
N VAL A 473 -5.69 10.12 4.74
CA VAL A 473 -7.07 10.06 5.23
C VAL A 473 -7.17 9.20 6.49
N SER A 474 -6.47 8.07 6.53
CA SER A 474 -6.38 7.19 7.71
C SER A 474 -5.85 7.94 8.94
N LEU A 475 -4.71 8.62 8.79
CA LEU A 475 -4.11 9.41 9.85
C LEU A 475 -5.05 10.56 10.29
N ALA A 476 -5.74 11.19 9.34
CA ALA A 476 -6.67 12.27 9.63
C ALA A 476 -7.90 11.75 10.40
N ARG A 477 -8.53 10.65 9.97
CA ARG A 477 -9.70 10.03 10.64
C ARG A 477 -9.37 9.58 12.07
N ARG A 478 -8.14 9.20 12.35
CA ARG A 478 -7.70 8.82 13.70
C ARG A 478 -7.75 9.97 14.71
N PHE A 479 -7.51 11.20 14.25
CA PHE A 479 -7.37 12.37 15.13
C PHE A 479 -8.44 13.45 14.94
N TYR A 480 -9.20 13.39 13.85
CA TYR A 480 -10.30 14.30 13.58
C TYR A 480 -11.65 13.65 13.83
N GLU A 481 -12.57 14.48 14.33
CA GLU A 481 -14.00 14.24 14.16
C GLU A 481 -14.41 14.49 12.70
N SER A 482 -15.50 13.88 12.23
CA SER A 482 -15.94 13.94 10.82
C SER A 482 -16.04 15.37 10.28
N HIS A 483 -16.60 16.30 11.06
CA HIS A 483 -16.74 17.71 10.66
C HIS A 483 -15.37 18.41 10.46
N ARG A 484 -14.35 18.04 11.24
CA ARG A 484 -12.99 18.59 11.12
C ARG A 484 -12.29 18.07 9.88
N LEU A 485 -12.45 16.79 9.56
CA LEU A 485 -11.89 16.20 8.35
C LEU A 485 -12.42 16.92 7.10
N VAL A 486 -13.74 17.16 7.04
CA VAL A 486 -14.38 17.90 5.94
C VAL A 486 -13.83 19.33 5.85
N SER A 487 -13.71 20.04 6.97
CA SER A 487 -13.12 21.38 6.99
C SER A 487 -11.65 21.37 6.54
N ALA A 488 -10.84 20.41 6.98
CA ALA A 488 -9.43 20.33 6.60
C ALA A 488 -9.27 20.01 5.10
N ALA A 489 -10.09 19.11 4.57
CA ALA A 489 -10.16 18.81 3.14
C ALA A 489 -10.59 20.04 2.32
N HIS A 490 -11.53 20.84 2.84
CA HIS A 490 -11.92 22.09 2.21
C HIS A 490 -10.77 23.10 2.18
N SER A 491 -10.02 23.24 3.27
CA SER A 491 -8.81 24.07 3.26
C SER A 491 -7.79 23.58 2.24
N ALA A 492 -7.65 22.26 2.06
CA ALA A 492 -6.78 21.67 1.05
C ALA A 492 -7.25 22.01 -0.37
N HIS A 493 -8.56 22.02 -0.62
CA HIS A 493 -9.14 22.48 -1.89
C HIS A 493 -8.78 23.94 -2.19
N LEU A 494 -8.94 24.85 -1.23
CA LEU A 494 -8.55 26.26 -1.40
C LEU A 494 -7.04 26.44 -1.64
N ALA A 495 -6.20 25.61 -1.01
CA ALA A 495 -4.76 25.63 -1.24
C ALA A 495 -4.40 25.23 -2.68
N LEU A 496 -5.09 24.22 -3.22
CA LEU A 496 -4.92 23.78 -4.60
C LEU A 496 -5.45 24.81 -5.61
N ASP A 497 -6.53 25.50 -5.30
CA ASP A 497 -7.05 26.61 -6.11
C ASP A 497 -6.02 27.73 -6.24
N ILE A 498 -5.42 28.16 -5.11
CA ILE A 498 -4.34 29.17 -5.10
C ILE A 498 -3.14 28.69 -5.93
N LEU A 499 -2.66 27.47 -5.72
CA LEU A 499 -1.52 26.92 -6.47
C LEU A 499 -1.83 26.80 -7.98
N THR A 500 -3.04 26.36 -8.33
CA THR A 500 -3.47 26.23 -9.72
C THR A 500 -3.56 27.61 -10.39
N GLY A 501 -4.13 28.61 -9.70
CA GLY A 501 -4.18 29.98 -10.20
C GLY A 501 -2.79 30.58 -10.43
N LEU A 502 -1.85 30.35 -9.50
CA LEU A 502 -0.45 30.75 -9.67
C LEU A 502 0.21 30.05 -10.88
N ARG A 503 -0.08 28.77 -11.13
CA ARG A 503 0.43 28.02 -12.29
C ARG A 503 -0.18 28.45 -13.63
N MET A 504 -1.44 28.88 -13.66
CA MET A 504 -2.10 29.27 -14.91
C MET A 504 -1.66 30.64 -15.40
N ASN A 505 -1.49 31.61 -14.50
CA ASN A 505 -1.04 32.95 -14.88
C ASN A 505 0.43 32.99 -15.36
N THR A 506 1.21 31.97 -15.03
CA THR A 506 2.66 31.90 -15.35
C THR A 506 2.95 31.40 -16.75
N ILE A 507 1.96 30.77 -17.42
CA ILE A 507 2.04 30.36 -18.82
C ILE A 507 1.86 31.57 -19.77
N SER A 508 1.12 32.60 -19.33
CA SER A 508 0.79 33.78 -20.15
C SER A 508 1.78 34.94 -20.02
N SER A 509 2.62 34.95 -18.98
CA SER A 509 3.56 36.05 -18.70
C SER A 509 4.97 35.48 -18.49
N GLY A 510 5.68 35.23 -19.58
CA GLY A 510 7.07 34.78 -19.50
C GLY A 510 7.95 35.86 -18.86
N THR A 511 8.68 35.51 -17.79
CA THR A 511 9.77 36.24 -17.10
C THR A 511 9.51 36.94 -15.75
N ASP A 512 8.42 36.64 -15.03
CA ASP A 512 8.26 37.12 -13.63
C ASP A 512 8.80 36.14 -12.56
N HIS A 513 9.15 36.66 -11.37
CA HIS A 513 9.70 35.87 -10.25
C HIS A 513 8.68 34.85 -9.70
N VAL A 514 7.38 35.10 -9.87
CA VAL A 514 6.31 34.16 -9.49
C VAL A 514 6.40 32.89 -10.32
N SER A 515 6.53 33.03 -11.64
CA SER A 515 6.71 31.93 -12.61
C SER A 515 7.95 31.10 -12.29
N GLU A 516 9.08 31.76 -12.02
CA GLU A 516 10.32 31.07 -11.64
C GLU A 516 10.11 30.18 -10.40
N VAL A 517 9.55 30.74 -9.34
CA VAL A 517 9.38 30.03 -8.07
C VAL A 517 8.33 28.92 -8.15
N VAL A 518 7.22 29.15 -8.86
CA VAL A 518 6.15 28.17 -9.04
C VAL A 518 6.58 27.03 -9.97
N SER A 519 7.43 27.31 -10.97
CA SER A 519 7.97 26.30 -11.88
C SER A 519 8.87 25.27 -11.19
N LEU A 520 9.41 25.60 -10.00
CA LEU A 520 10.16 24.65 -9.17
C LEU A 520 9.24 23.55 -8.59
N LEU A 521 7.94 23.81 -8.45
CA LEU A 521 7.00 22.89 -7.82
C LEU A 521 6.49 21.86 -8.83
N ASP A 522 6.68 20.59 -8.52
CA ASP A 522 6.17 19.48 -9.32
C ASP A 522 4.82 18.96 -8.80
N GLU A 523 4.35 17.84 -9.35
CA GLU A 523 3.10 17.19 -8.90
C GLU A 523 3.24 16.55 -7.51
N THR A 524 4.46 16.15 -7.12
CA THR A 524 4.73 15.64 -5.77
C THR A 524 4.55 16.77 -4.77
N ASP A 525 5.09 17.96 -5.04
CA ASP A 525 4.91 19.14 -4.18
C ASP A 525 3.43 19.54 -4.04
N THR A 526 2.65 19.38 -5.11
CA THR A 526 1.20 19.62 -5.12
C THR A 526 0.47 18.64 -4.20
N GLU A 527 0.84 17.36 -4.27
CA GLU A 527 0.31 16.34 -3.38
C GLU A 527 0.72 16.57 -1.92
N LEU A 528 1.98 16.92 -1.65
CA LEU A 528 2.46 17.21 -0.30
C LEU A 528 1.72 18.40 0.29
N LEU A 529 1.40 19.43 -0.50
CA LEU A 529 0.56 20.55 -0.09
C LEU A 529 -0.82 20.07 0.34
N GLU A 530 -1.52 19.32 -0.52
CA GLU A 530 -2.86 18.79 -0.25
C GLU A 530 -2.88 17.94 1.03
N ALA A 531 -1.93 17.01 1.16
CA ALA A 531 -1.79 16.14 2.32
C ALA A 531 -1.49 16.93 3.60
N SER A 532 -0.58 17.91 3.54
CA SER A 532 -0.20 18.73 4.68
C SER A 532 -1.34 19.62 5.16
N VAL A 533 -2.11 20.19 4.23
CA VAL A 533 -3.28 21.00 4.58
C VAL A 533 -4.36 20.11 5.19
N THR A 534 -4.56 18.90 4.69
CA THR A 534 -5.48 17.94 5.30
C THR A 534 -5.06 17.62 6.73
N LEU A 535 -3.76 17.44 6.99
CA LEU A 535 -3.25 17.05 8.32
C LEU A 535 -2.90 18.23 9.25
N HIS A 536 -3.03 19.49 8.83
CA HIS A 536 -2.44 20.63 9.55
C HIS A 536 -2.90 20.78 11.00
N ALA A 537 -4.09 20.30 11.34
CA ALA A 537 -4.73 20.46 12.64
C ALA A 537 -4.84 19.16 13.45
N VAL A 538 -4.27 18.04 13.01
CA VAL A 538 -4.40 16.75 13.73
C VAL A 538 -3.91 16.82 15.18
N GLY A 539 -2.97 17.72 15.48
CA GLY A 539 -2.49 17.98 16.85
C GLY A 539 -3.50 18.62 17.80
N MET A 540 -4.67 19.05 17.33
CA MET A 540 -5.71 19.61 18.19
C MET A 540 -6.26 18.57 19.18
N CYS A 541 -6.18 17.27 18.85
CA CYS A 541 -6.57 16.19 19.76
C CYS A 541 -5.72 16.17 21.05
N ILE A 542 -4.48 16.66 21.00
CA ILE A 542 -3.58 16.78 22.16
C ILE A 542 -3.89 18.06 22.94
N GLY A 543 -4.09 19.17 22.23
CA GLY A 543 -4.43 20.44 22.85
C GLY A 543 -4.49 21.59 21.88
N PHE A 544 -5.36 22.56 22.17
CA PHE A 544 -5.54 23.74 21.33
C PHE A 544 -4.33 24.68 21.34
N ARG A 545 -3.67 24.83 22.51
CA ARG A 545 -2.44 25.61 22.60
C ARG A 545 -1.34 24.87 21.87
N ASP A 546 -0.65 25.59 20.98
CA ASP A 546 0.46 25.06 20.21
C ASP A 546 0.17 23.82 19.35
N TYR A 547 -1.09 23.59 18.94
CA TYR A 547 -1.48 22.43 18.12
C TYR A 547 -0.63 22.23 16.87
N HIS A 548 -0.18 23.29 16.18
CA HIS A 548 0.76 23.20 15.05
C HIS A 548 2.06 22.42 15.36
N LYS A 549 2.58 22.52 16.60
CA LYS A 549 3.73 21.71 17.06
C LYS A 549 3.33 20.26 17.34
N HIS A 550 2.11 20.05 17.86
CA HIS A 550 1.56 18.71 18.06
C HIS A 550 1.28 18.01 16.73
N SER A 551 0.73 18.72 15.73
CA SER A 551 0.56 18.21 14.35
C SER A 551 1.90 17.85 13.75
N HIS A 552 2.91 18.72 13.87
CA HIS A 552 4.27 18.39 13.46
C HIS A 552 4.80 17.12 14.13
N TYR A 553 4.60 16.96 15.44
CA TYR A 553 5.03 15.77 16.17
C TYR A 553 4.30 14.51 15.68
N LEU A 554 2.98 14.56 15.54
CA LEU A 554 2.16 13.43 15.10
C LEU A 554 2.48 13.02 13.67
N ILE A 555 2.64 13.98 12.75
CA ILE A 555 3.00 13.69 11.35
C ILE A 555 4.45 13.20 11.25
N LYS A 556 5.39 13.75 12.01
CA LYS A 556 6.80 13.33 11.94
C LYS A 556 7.03 11.93 12.47
N ASN A 557 6.34 11.53 13.54
CA ASN A 557 6.55 10.27 14.25
C ASN A 557 5.39 9.30 14.03
N ASN A 558 4.90 9.23 12.79
CA ASN A 558 3.78 8.38 12.41
C ASN A 558 4.30 7.08 11.77
N ASP A 559 3.50 6.02 11.89
CA ASP A 559 3.72 4.74 11.19
C ASP A 559 2.69 4.47 10.09
N ILE A 560 1.84 5.48 9.76
CA ILE A 560 0.63 5.33 8.94
C ILE A 560 0.83 5.87 7.51
N LEU A 561 1.65 6.90 7.30
CA LEU A 561 1.91 7.60 6.03
C LEU A 561 2.72 6.74 5.06
N VAL A 562 2.12 5.64 4.64
CA VAL A 562 2.68 4.66 3.72
C VAL A 562 2.84 5.27 2.32
N GLY A 563 3.98 4.99 1.68
CA GLY A 563 4.31 5.47 0.34
C GLY A 563 4.93 6.87 0.27
N TYR A 564 5.08 7.56 1.42
CA TYR A 564 5.88 8.78 1.53
C TYR A 564 7.30 8.45 1.98
N SER A 565 8.29 9.09 1.37
CA SER A 565 9.68 9.05 1.81
C SER A 565 9.87 9.81 3.13
N PRO A 566 10.95 9.53 3.90
CA PRO A 566 11.24 10.27 5.13
C PRO A 566 11.36 11.78 4.92
N VAL A 567 11.89 12.21 3.77
CA VAL A 567 12.02 13.63 3.40
C VAL A 567 10.65 14.25 3.16
N GLU A 568 9.76 13.55 2.44
CA GLU A 568 8.39 14.00 2.18
C GLU A 568 7.58 14.14 3.48
N VAL A 569 7.61 13.13 4.36
CA VAL A 569 6.95 13.18 5.69
C VAL A 569 7.47 14.37 6.49
N LYS A 570 8.77 14.65 6.42
CA LYS A 570 9.38 15.81 7.09
C LYS A 570 8.88 17.14 6.52
N ILE A 571 8.80 17.28 5.21
CA ILE A 571 8.21 18.46 4.56
C ILE A 571 6.76 18.64 5.02
N MET A 572 5.97 17.57 5.03
CA MET A 572 4.58 17.61 5.50
C MET A 572 4.45 18.06 6.94
N ALA A 573 5.28 17.52 7.84
CA ALA A 573 5.32 17.91 9.24
C ALA A 573 5.70 19.39 9.40
N LEU A 574 6.68 19.89 8.63
CA LEU A 574 7.10 21.29 8.65
C LEU A 574 6.02 22.23 8.12
N LEU A 575 5.28 21.84 7.08
CA LEU A 575 4.13 22.62 6.59
C LEU A 575 3.04 22.71 7.65
N ALA A 576 2.72 21.60 8.33
CA ALA A 576 1.81 21.61 9.46
C ALA A 576 2.35 22.43 10.66
N LYS A 577 3.66 22.51 10.87
CA LYS A 577 4.27 23.38 11.89
C LYS A 577 4.12 24.86 11.54
N TYR A 578 4.35 25.22 10.28
CA TYR A 578 4.50 26.60 9.83
C TYR A 578 3.24 27.23 9.21
N HIS A 579 2.13 26.48 9.10
CA HIS A 579 0.84 27.03 8.67
C HIS A 579 0.32 28.17 9.58
N ARG A 580 0.87 28.35 10.79
CA ARG A 580 0.56 29.48 11.67
C ARG A 580 1.75 29.88 12.54
N LYS A 581 1.66 31.08 13.11
CA LYS A 581 2.71 31.69 13.96
C LYS A 581 4.03 31.85 13.20
N LYS A 582 5.12 31.22 13.68
CA LYS A 582 6.48 31.34 13.13
C LYS A 582 6.52 30.94 11.65
N ILE A 583 7.49 31.48 10.93
CA ILE A 583 7.78 31.15 9.53
C ILE A 583 9.02 30.23 9.44
N PRO A 584 9.22 29.51 8.32
CA PRO A 584 10.40 28.67 8.13
C PRO A 584 11.69 29.49 8.28
N SER A 585 12.58 29.04 9.16
CA SER A 585 13.80 29.79 9.51
C SER A 585 15.00 28.88 9.69
N LYS A 586 16.21 29.43 9.47
CA LYS A 586 17.48 28.71 9.68
C LYS A 586 17.78 28.34 11.16
N ARG A 587 16.90 28.73 12.10
CA ARG A 587 17.02 28.35 13.52
C ARG A 587 16.36 27.00 13.83
N ASP A 588 15.56 26.48 12.90
CA ASP A 588 14.90 25.20 13.05
C ASP A 588 15.73 24.11 12.38
N GLU A 589 16.29 23.21 13.20
CA GLU A 589 17.15 22.11 12.77
C GLU A 589 16.46 21.23 11.71
N ASP A 590 15.17 20.96 11.90
CA ASP A 590 14.42 20.13 10.97
C ASP A 590 14.36 20.76 9.57
N PHE A 591 14.22 22.08 9.50
CA PHE A 591 14.20 22.83 8.24
C PHE A 591 15.60 22.92 7.61
N THR A 592 16.66 23.09 8.40
CA THR A 592 18.03 23.20 7.88
C THR A 592 18.59 21.90 7.31
N HIS A 593 18.08 20.74 7.76
CA HIS A 593 18.47 19.43 7.22
C HIS A 593 17.83 19.12 5.84
N LEU A 594 16.90 19.94 5.36
CA LEU A 594 16.39 19.83 3.99
C LEU A 594 17.43 20.37 3.00
N SER A 595 17.44 19.84 1.77
CA SER A 595 18.25 20.39 0.68
C SER A 595 17.88 21.85 0.40
N ALA A 596 18.78 22.62 -0.21
CA ALA A 596 18.52 24.02 -0.53
C ALA A 596 17.26 24.19 -1.39
N GLU A 597 17.05 23.30 -2.36
CA GLU A 597 15.86 23.25 -3.19
C GLU A 597 14.59 22.93 -2.37
N ALA A 598 14.62 21.89 -1.54
CA ALA A 598 13.49 21.53 -0.68
C ALA A 598 13.14 22.64 0.34
N GLN A 599 14.12 23.39 0.83
CA GLN A 599 13.89 24.57 1.66
C GLN A 599 13.14 25.68 0.92
N VAL A 600 13.48 25.92 -0.36
CA VAL A 600 12.78 26.89 -1.21
C VAL A 600 11.34 26.42 -1.42
N LYS A 601 11.14 25.20 -1.92
CA LYS A 601 9.81 24.60 -2.14
C LYS A 601 8.95 24.66 -0.88
N THR A 602 9.49 24.29 0.27
CA THR A 602 8.79 24.34 1.57
C THR A 602 8.33 25.75 1.94
N ARG A 603 9.10 26.80 1.63
CA ARG A 603 8.67 28.20 1.88
C ARG A 603 7.50 28.60 0.99
N VAL A 604 7.50 28.20 -0.27
CA VAL A 604 6.43 28.45 -1.23
C VAL A 604 5.13 27.78 -0.78
N LEU A 605 5.20 26.48 -0.49
CA LEU A 605 4.07 25.72 0.01
C LEU A 605 3.56 26.29 1.36
N CYS A 606 4.47 26.77 2.21
CA CYS A 606 4.12 27.41 3.48
C CYS A 606 3.39 28.75 3.28
N ALA A 607 3.71 29.53 2.25
CA ALA A 607 2.97 30.76 1.95
C ALA A 607 1.52 30.44 1.56
N ILE A 608 1.32 29.41 0.73
CA ILE A 608 0.00 29.00 0.24
C ILE A 608 -0.88 28.43 1.36
N ILE A 609 -0.37 27.46 2.15
CA ILE A 609 -1.14 26.83 3.24
C ILE A 609 -1.63 27.84 4.29
N ARG A 610 -0.83 28.88 4.59
CA ARG A 610 -1.20 29.91 5.57
C ARG A 610 -2.42 30.71 5.13
N VAL A 611 -2.48 31.07 3.85
CA VAL A 611 -3.62 31.80 3.28
C VAL A 611 -4.83 30.87 3.18
N ALA A 612 -4.66 29.67 2.64
CA ALA A 612 -5.74 28.70 2.46
C ALA A 612 -6.43 28.30 3.77
N VAL A 613 -5.67 28.02 4.82
CA VAL A 613 -6.22 27.70 6.16
C VAL A 613 -6.93 28.91 6.77
N ALA A 614 -6.44 30.13 6.52
CA ALA A 614 -7.09 31.34 7.02
C ALA A 614 -8.40 31.66 6.29
N LEU A 615 -8.50 31.33 5.00
CA LEU A 615 -9.75 31.43 4.22
C LEU A 615 -10.83 30.43 4.63
N ASN A 616 -10.52 29.48 5.51
CA ASN A 616 -11.50 28.59 6.14
C ASN A 616 -11.54 28.77 7.67
N ARG A 617 -11.48 30.02 8.13
CA ARG A 617 -11.33 30.36 9.56
C ARG A 617 -12.48 29.81 10.41
N CYS A 618 -13.73 29.90 9.93
CA CYS A 618 -14.90 29.41 10.65
C CYS A 618 -15.08 27.88 10.58
N HIS A 619 -14.32 27.17 9.75
CA HIS A 619 -14.53 25.74 9.46
C HIS A 619 -15.89 25.40 8.83
N THR A 620 -16.60 26.39 8.29
CA THR A 620 -17.93 26.26 7.68
C THR A 620 -17.90 26.17 6.16
N SER A 621 -16.71 26.17 5.54
CA SER A 621 -16.55 26.23 4.08
C SER A 621 -17.22 27.45 3.44
N ALA A 622 -17.25 28.58 4.17
CA ALA A 622 -17.86 29.83 3.73
C ALA A 622 -17.29 30.37 2.41
N VAL A 623 -15.99 30.18 2.17
CA VAL A 623 -15.35 30.45 0.87
C VAL A 623 -15.42 29.18 0.01
N LYS A 624 -16.10 29.22 -1.12
CA LYS A 624 -16.28 28.10 -2.06
C LYS A 624 -15.04 27.81 -2.89
N ALA A 625 -14.41 28.85 -3.44
CA ALA A 625 -13.27 28.75 -4.35
C ALA A 625 -12.39 30.00 -4.28
N VAL A 626 -11.16 29.89 -4.79
CA VAL A 626 -10.23 31.02 -4.94
C VAL A 626 -9.71 31.09 -6.37
N HIS A 627 -9.80 32.27 -6.99
CA HIS A 627 -9.14 32.55 -8.26
C HIS A 627 -7.95 33.48 -8.01
N VAL A 628 -6.86 33.24 -8.72
CA VAL A 628 -5.67 34.10 -8.64
C VAL A 628 -5.56 34.85 -9.96
N ILE A 629 -5.42 36.17 -9.87
CA ILE A 629 -5.11 37.05 -10.99
C ILE A 629 -3.72 37.62 -10.74
N HIS A 630 -2.77 37.33 -11.61
CA HIS A 630 -1.42 37.89 -11.52
C HIS A 630 -1.21 38.93 -12.61
N LYS A 631 -0.79 40.14 -12.22
CA LYS A 631 -0.42 41.22 -13.14
C LYS A 631 0.91 41.81 -12.73
N SER A 632 1.99 41.44 -13.43
CA SER A 632 3.37 41.92 -13.27
C SER A 632 3.93 41.87 -11.83
N ASP A 633 3.53 42.81 -10.97
CA ASP A 633 4.01 42.99 -9.59
C ASP A 633 2.89 42.82 -8.54
N GLU A 634 1.66 42.50 -8.95
CA GLU A 634 0.51 42.32 -8.05
C GLU A 634 -0.19 40.97 -8.26
N CYS A 635 -0.44 40.25 -7.16
CA CYS A 635 -1.27 39.06 -7.07
C CYS A 635 -2.58 39.40 -6.36
N VAL A 636 -3.70 39.30 -7.08
CA VAL A 636 -5.04 39.46 -6.50
C VAL A 636 -5.67 38.09 -6.32
N LEU A 637 -6.02 37.74 -5.08
CA LEU A 637 -6.78 36.54 -4.75
C LEU A 637 -8.27 36.89 -4.68
N VAL A 638 -9.03 36.45 -5.67
CA VAL A 638 -10.48 36.64 -5.73
C VAL A 638 -11.16 35.46 -5.04
N ILE A 639 -11.83 35.71 -3.92
CA ILE A 639 -12.55 34.68 -3.15
C ILE A 639 -14.01 34.64 -3.58
N VAL A 640 -14.51 33.43 -3.83
CA VAL A 640 -15.91 33.18 -4.20
C VAL A 640 -16.64 32.68 -2.96
N PRO A 641 -17.62 33.42 -2.40
CA PRO A 641 -18.42 32.94 -1.29
C PRO A 641 -19.26 31.73 -1.69
N SER A 642 -19.49 30.83 -0.74
CA SER A 642 -20.45 29.74 -0.87
C SER A 642 -21.87 30.25 -0.69
N GLU A 643 -22.82 29.58 -1.32
CA GLU A 643 -24.25 29.87 -1.22
C GLU A 643 -24.88 28.91 -0.20
N ASP A 644 -25.66 29.46 0.74
CA ASP A 644 -26.45 28.67 1.66
C ASP A 644 -27.52 27.89 0.87
N PRO A 645 -27.53 26.55 0.92
CA PRO A 645 -28.48 25.73 0.16
C PRO A 645 -29.94 26.05 0.46
N SER A 646 -30.23 26.48 1.70
CA SER A 646 -31.59 26.73 2.20
C SER A 646 -32.08 28.14 1.91
N THR A 647 -31.21 29.15 2.05
CA THR A 647 -31.61 30.56 1.92
C THR A 647 -31.23 31.18 0.60
N LYS A 648 -30.38 30.53 -0.21
CA LYS A 648 -29.84 31.04 -1.48
C LYS A 648 -29.06 32.35 -1.33
N ARG A 649 -28.62 32.66 -0.10
CA ARG A 649 -27.78 33.82 0.21
C ARG A 649 -26.32 33.40 0.26
N LEU A 650 -25.43 34.30 -0.14
CA LEU A 650 -24.00 34.09 0.05
C LEU A 650 -23.66 34.13 1.54
N HIS A 651 -22.74 33.27 1.95
CA HIS A 651 -22.16 33.33 3.27
C HIS A 651 -21.35 34.62 3.45
N ASP A 652 -21.43 35.22 4.63
CA ASP A 652 -20.55 36.31 5.03
C ASP A 652 -19.13 35.76 5.24
N VAL A 653 -18.18 36.27 4.46
CA VAL A 653 -16.76 35.88 4.46
C VAL A 653 -15.86 36.94 5.11
N SER A 654 -16.43 37.91 5.83
CA SER A 654 -15.68 39.02 6.43
C SER A 654 -14.59 38.54 7.39
N LEU A 655 -14.84 37.48 8.16
CA LEU A 655 -13.86 36.93 9.10
C LEU A 655 -12.72 36.20 8.37
N GLU A 656 -13.04 35.44 7.33
CA GLU A 656 -12.09 34.75 6.46
C GLU A 656 -11.19 35.75 5.75
N LEU A 657 -11.77 36.84 5.22
CA LEU A 657 -11.03 37.92 4.57
C LEU A 657 -10.04 38.57 5.54
N TRP A 658 -10.51 39.00 6.72
CA TRP A 658 -9.66 39.57 7.76
C TRP A 658 -8.52 38.62 8.15
N ALA A 659 -8.83 37.35 8.40
CA ALA A 659 -7.84 36.35 8.83
C ALA A 659 -6.79 36.07 7.76
N ALA A 660 -7.17 36.04 6.49
CA ALA A 660 -6.29 35.75 5.37
C ALA A 660 -5.40 36.94 5.00
N GLN A 661 -5.91 38.17 5.12
CA GLN A 661 -5.13 39.39 4.85
C GLN A 661 -3.95 39.51 5.82
N ASP A 662 -4.15 39.12 7.08
CA ASP A 662 -3.14 38.97 8.13
C ASP A 662 -2.07 37.90 7.85
N LYS A 663 -2.15 37.17 6.73
CA LYS A 663 -1.25 36.07 6.36
C LYS A 663 -0.50 36.30 5.05
N LEU A 664 -0.74 37.43 4.38
CA LEU A 664 -0.09 37.76 3.10
C LEU A 664 1.40 38.10 3.27
N ASP A 665 1.87 38.40 4.48
CA ASP A 665 3.25 38.84 4.74
C ASP A 665 4.32 37.86 4.24
N LEU A 666 4.10 36.55 4.39
CA LEU A 666 5.00 35.52 3.86
C LEU A 666 4.80 35.32 2.36
N PHE A 667 3.56 35.45 1.89
CA PHE A 667 3.21 35.33 0.47
C PHE A 667 3.96 36.39 -0.35
N GLU A 668 3.84 37.65 0.02
CA GLU A 668 4.52 38.78 -0.64
C GLU A 668 6.05 38.62 -0.60
N LYS A 669 6.62 38.14 0.51
CA LYS A 669 8.07 37.91 0.62
C LYS A 669 8.58 36.79 -0.30
N VAL A 670 7.81 35.71 -0.44
CA VAL A 670 8.22 34.54 -1.23
C VAL A 670 8.05 34.81 -2.73
N PHE A 671 6.90 35.37 -3.10
CA PHE A 671 6.54 35.64 -4.50
C PHE A 671 7.02 37.01 -5.01
N LYS A 672 7.57 37.86 -4.13
CA LYS A 672 8.07 39.20 -4.45
C LYS A 672 7.05 40.07 -5.21
N CYS A 673 5.78 39.91 -4.91
CA CYS A 673 4.68 40.69 -5.45
C CYS A 673 3.83 41.25 -4.32
N LYS A 674 3.11 42.35 -4.56
CA LYS A 674 2.08 42.82 -3.64
C LYS A 674 0.88 41.87 -3.72
N ALA A 675 0.31 41.52 -2.58
CA ALA A 675 -0.83 40.63 -2.54
C ALA A 675 -2.06 41.33 -1.95
N SER A 676 -3.22 41.13 -2.58
CA SER A 676 -4.52 41.60 -2.08
C SER A 676 -5.57 40.51 -2.20
N ILE A 677 -6.61 40.57 -1.36
CA ILE A 677 -7.73 39.63 -1.39
C ILE A 677 -9.02 40.44 -1.60
N VAL A 678 -9.83 40.02 -2.56
CA VAL A 678 -11.11 40.66 -2.91
C VAL A 678 -12.21 39.61 -3.01
N VAL A 679 -13.46 40.01 -2.74
CA VAL A 679 -14.63 39.12 -2.84
C VAL A 679 -15.26 39.28 -4.22
N ALA A 680 -15.62 38.16 -4.88
CA ALA A 680 -16.34 38.20 -6.15
C ALA A 680 -17.78 38.72 -5.98
N ASP A 681 -18.21 39.63 -6.86
CA ASP A 681 -19.57 40.17 -6.87
C ASP A 681 -20.56 39.24 -7.60
N HIS A 682 -21.84 39.28 -7.20
CA HIS A 682 -22.96 38.43 -7.65
C HIS A 682 -23.18 38.35 -9.18
N SER A 683 -22.58 39.23 -10.00
CA SER A 683 -22.72 39.26 -11.46
C SER A 683 -21.71 38.40 -12.22
N ASP A 684 -20.63 37.94 -11.57
CA ASP A 684 -19.45 37.37 -12.25
C ASP A 684 -19.34 35.83 -12.20
N GLU A 685 -20.26 35.11 -11.55
CA GLU A 685 -20.21 33.63 -11.55
C GLU A 685 -20.30 33.03 -12.98
N ASN A 686 -20.87 33.75 -13.95
CA ASN A 686 -20.83 33.37 -15.36
C ASN A 686 -19.57 33.85 -16.11
N ALA A 687 -18.85 34.86 -15.61
CA ALA A 687 -17.66 35.41 -16.27
C ALA A 687 -16.40 34.57 -16.05
N PHE A 688 -16.38 33.72 -15.01
CA PHE A 688 -15.23 32.87 -14.66
C PHE A 688 -15.38 31.40 -15.07
N LYS A 689 -16.29 31.08 -16.01
CA LYS A 689 -16.27 29.78 -16.69
C LYS A 689 -14.99 29.68 -17.51
N VAL A 690 -14.32 28.53 -17.42
CA VAL A 690 -13.02 28.21 -18.01
C VAL A 690 -12.94 28.47 -19.53
N ASP A 691 -14.09 28.61 -20.20
CA ASP A 691 -14.18 28.88 -21.64
C ASP A 691 -14.23 30.38 -22.04
N ASP A 692 -14.48 31.32 -21.10
CA ASP A 692 -14.72 32.75 -21.43
C ASP A 692 -13.54 33.71 -21.09
N LEU A 693 -12.42 33.18 -20.60
CA LEU A 693 -11.21 33.99 -20.32
C LEU A 693 -10.42 34.39 -21.59
N SER A 694 -10.88 34.00 -22.79
CA SER A 694 -10.30 34.47 -24.06
C SER A 694 -10.71 35.90 -24.42
N ASP A 695 -11.86 36.37 -23.94
CA ASP A 695 -12.47 37.62 -24.44
C ASP A 695 -12.15 38.85 -23.58
N GLN A 696 -11.52 38.67 -22.41
CA GLN A 696 -10.99 39.79 -21.61
C GLN A 696 -9.50 40.09 -21.89
N LEU A 697 -8.94 39.47 -22.94
CA LEU A 697 -7.57 39.69 -23.43
C LEU A 697 -7.50 40.53 -24.72
N SER A 698 -8.53 41.33 -25.02
CA SER A 698 -8.51 42.35 -26.09
C SER A 698 -8.47 43.78 -25.55
#